data_AF-A0A7X4H0G2-F1
#
_entry.id   AF-A0A7X4H0G2-F1
#
_cell.length_a   1.000
_cell.length_b   1.000
_cell.length_c   1.000
_cell.angle_alpha   90.00
_cell.angle_beta   90.00
_cell.angle_gamma   90.00
#
_symmetry.space_group_name_H-M   'P 1'
#
loop_
_entity.id
_entity.type
_entity.pdbx_description
1 polymer ?
#
loop_
_entity_poly.entity_id
_entity_poly.type
_entity_poly.pdbx_seq_one_letter_code
_entity_poly.pdbx_strand_id
1 'polypeptide(L)'
;MTERRLFLKAMTAVGGGLMLQIAIPAARARDASTTSSSVFEPNAVVRITADGKVHMAMPYVEMGQGTYTSIPMLIAEELEVDLKDVTLEHAGADDKRYMNPALGFQVTGGSTTMRAAWMPMRQAGAAARLLLIQAAAQQWQVDPATCRAEHGTVIHAPSGRKLGYGALADAAATLPLPDVKTIVLKQPKDFRLIGKVTRRLDTPDKLNGSAEYGIDVQLPGMKVAALAISPVFGGRLAGLDEAAALKVPGVHQVVRLDDGAAVIADNYGAAHKALLLLDLRWDDGPNAKLSSADIVADMVRAADAGSAQVRSDGNPEQAFAGAARVIDATYELPFLAHAPMEPMNCTVHVTPDSCEVWTGTQVITRARAVAAKVTGLPLEKVSVHNFLLGGGFGRRLEIDGVERAVRIARDVPHPVKVIWSREDDIQHDMYRPYFYDQMRAGLDAQGDVVAWSHHTTGSSVLGRFLPPAFNNGWDPETVDGAEKPPYDFKAIQVNYTRHEPPHIPTAFWRGVGPSHNVFVVESFIDELAASAKADPLAYRLALLKQNPRAEQVLKLAAQKAGWKGSHAGKTGRGLSVQFAFGTYMAMVVDAHIQDGEVRVSRVVCALDCGVVVNPDTVKAQVEGAVIFGISGALYGDVTFKDGRVEQTNFHDYRVLRMHETPVIDTYIVSSNEAPGGMGEPGTSALMPALANAVYAATGTRVRKLPIAKALAAATT
;
A
#
# COMPACT_ATOMS: atom_id res chain seq x y z
N MET A 1 32.49 -24.89 -27.86
CA MET A 1 31.66 -26.08 -27.59
C MET A 1 31.67 -26.29 -26.08
N THR A 2 30.77 -25.62 -25.38
CA THR A 2 29.51 -26.18 -24.83
C THR A 2 29.75 -27.23 -23.77
N GLU A 3 29.46 -26.85 -22.53
CA GLU A 3 28.97 -27.63 -21.38
C GLU A 3 29.62 -27.16 -20.08
N ARG A 4 28.97 -26.19 -19.42
CA ARG A 4 29.18 -25.87 -18.00
C ARG A 4 28.14 -24.83 -17.57
N ARG A 5 27.02 -25.30 -16.99
CA ARG A 5 26.26 -24.67 -15.89
C ARG A 5 24.85 -25.29 -15.80
N LEU A 6 24.66 -26.10 -14.76
CA LEU A 6 23.48 -26.25 -13.88
C LEU A 6 23.47 -27.69 -13.35
N PHE A 7 24.14 -27.89 -12.21
CA PHE A 7 24.00 -29.10 -11.43
C PHE A 7 23.05 -28.79 -10.28
N LEU A 8 21.78 -29.17 -10.42
CA LEU A 8 20.80 -29.20 -9.34
C LEU A 8 21.06 -30.45 -8.51
N LYS A 9 21.51 -30.27 -7.26
CA LYS A 9 21.54 -31.36 -6.27
C LYS A 9 20.14 -31.52 -5.68
N ALA A 10 19.42 -32.54 -6.14
CA ALA A 10 18.31 -33.13 -5.41
C ALA A 10 18.89 -33.96 -4.25
N MET A 11 18.46 -33.70 -3.01
CA MET A 11 18.58 -34.63 -1.89
C MET A 11 17.44 -34.39 -0.91
N THR A 12 16.80 -35.50 -0.56
CA THR A 12 15.73 -35.72 0.41
C THR A 12 16.01 -35.16 1.81
N ALA A 13 15.10 -34.35 2.37
CA ALA A 13 15.07 -34.07 3.81
C ALA A 13 13.64 -34.27 4.35
N VAL A 14 13.41 -35.48 4.89
CA VAL A 14 12.37 -35.93 5.84
C VAL A 14 10.88 -35.76 5.48
N GLY A 15 10.53 -35.17 4.33
CA GLY A 15 9.19 -35.30 3.75
C GLY A 15 9.26 -35.32 2.23
N GLY A 16 8.92 -36.45 1.58
CA GLY A 16 8.83 -36.53 0.11
C GLY A 16 7.88 -35.48 -0.48
N GLY A 17 8.15 -35.04 -1.71
CA GLY A 17 7.33 -34.07 -2.43
C GLY A 17 8.03 -33.32 -3.57
N LEU A 18 7.22 -32.73 -4.45
CA LEU A 18 7.64 -31.81 -5.51
C LEU A 18 7.82 -30.41 -4.93
N MET A 19 9.00 -29.84 -5.07
CA MET A 19 9.30 -28.46 -4.65
C MET A 19 9.67 -27.62 -5.87
N LEU A 20 8.94 -26.55 -6.11
CA LEU A 20 9.15 -25.66 -7.24
C LEU A 20 9.43 -24.24 -6.80
N GLN A 21 10.68 -23.85 -7.04
CA GLN A 21 11.10 -22.47 -6.98
C GLN A 21 11.11 -21.91 -8.40
N ILE A 22 10.22 -20.98 -8.68
CA ILE A 22 10.34 -20.15 -9.88
C ILE A 22 11.01 -18.85 -9.46
N ALA A 23 12.18 -18.59 -10.05
CA ALA A 23 12.80 -17.29 -9.94
C ALA A 23 11.84 -16.26 -10.52
N ILE A 24 11.31 -15.38 -9.68
CA ILE A 24 10.61 -14.17 -10.15
C ILE A 24 11.68 -13.37 -10.89
N PRO A 25 11.59 -13.17 -12.22
CA PRO A 25 12.68 -12.56 -12.97
C PRO A 25 12.97 -11.16 -12.44
N ALA A 26 14.17 -10.96 -11.88
CA ALA A 26 14.69 -9.64 -11.52
C ALA A 26 15.54 -9.09 -12.67
N ALA A 27 15.38 -7.79 -12.93
CA ALA A 27 16.34 -7.03 -13.70
C ALA A 27 17.76 -7.16 -13.09
N ARG A 28 18.76 -7.09 -13.95
CA ARG A 28 20.17 -7.49 -13.73
C ARG A 28 20.87 -6.86 -12.51
N ALA A 29 21.73 -7.69 -11.93
CA ALA A 29 23.03 -7.44 -11.27
C ALA A 29 23.04 -6.86 -9.84
N ARG A 30 23.58 -7.65 -8.88
CA ARG A 30 24.93 -7.44 -8.33
C ARG A 30 25.43 -8.64 -7.50
N ASP A 31 26.72 -8.88 -7.73
CA ASP A 31 27.73 -9.63 -6.97
C ASP A 31 27.68 -11.15 -6.83
N ALA A 32 28.63 -11.74 -7.56
CA ALA A 32 29.24 -13.03 -7.33
C ALA A 32 30.25 -12.94 -6.18
N SER A 33 30.04 -13.73 -5.13
CA SER A 33 31.03 -14.48 -4.36
C SER A 33 30.56 -14.61 -2.92
N THR A 34 30.39 -15.86 -2.48
CA THR A 34 30.84 -16.38 -1.17
C THR A 34 30.24 -17.78 -1.01
N THR A 35 31.13 -18.77 -1.03
CA THR A 35 30.88 -20.15 -0.61
C THR A 35 30.89 -20.21 0.91
N SER A 36 29.77 -20.54 1.54
CA SER A 36 29.77 -21.18 2.86
C SER A 36 28.58 -22.15 2.98
N SER A 37 28.82 -23.22 3.73
CA SER A 37 28.02 -24.44 3.85
C SER A 37 26.57 -24.20 4.29
N SER A 38 25.62 -24.63 3.47
CA SER A 38 24.19 -24.56 3.77
C SER A 38 23.65 -25.90 4.27
N VAL A 39 23.13 -25.91 5.50
CA VAL A 39 22.01 -26.78 5.86
C VAL A 39 20.88 -26.50 4.87
N PHE A 40 20.26 -27.55 4.32
CA PHE A 40 19.19 -27.46 3.34
C PHE A 40 17.91 -26.93 3.99
N GLU A 41 17.47 -25.73 3.60
CA GLU A 41 16.14 -25.21 3.94
C GLU A 41 15.25 -25.16 2.68
N PRO A 42 14.13 -25.89 2.63
CA PRO A 42 13.25 -25.96 1.46
C PRO A 42 12.53 -24.62 1.25
N ASN A 43 12.79 -23.93 0.14
CA ASN A 43 12.27 -22.58 -0.15
C ASN A 43 11.70 -22.49 -1.57
N ALA A 44 10.61 -23.24 -1.79
CA ALA A 44 9.81 -23.21 -3.00
C ALA A 44 8.65 -22.22 -2.85
N VAL A 45 8.23 -21.58 -3.94
CA VAL A 45 6.96 -20.80 -3.96
C VAL A 45 5.77 -21.75 -3.89
N VAL A 46 5.91 -22.95 -4.48
CA VAL A 46 4.91 -24.03 -4.43
C VAL A 46 5.58 -25.34 -4.03
N ARG A 47 5.02 -26.01 -3.03
CA ARG A 47 5.39 -27.36 -2.59
C ARG A 47 4.17 -28.27 -2.68
N ILE A 48 4.32 -29.44 -3.29
CA ILE A 48 3.32 -30.50 -3.30
C ILE A 48 3.89 -31.69 -2.54
N THR A 49 3.27 -32.02 -1.42
CA THR A 49 3.70 -33.13 -0.56
C THR A 49 3.27 -34.48 -1.14
N ALA A 50 3.89 -35.56 -0.65
CA ALA A 50 3.53 -36.92 -1.05
C ALA A 50 2.06 -37.32 -0.73
N ASP A 51 1.40 -36.65 0.23
CA ASP A 51 -0.04 -36.79 0.50
C ASP A 51 -0.93 -35.91 -0.41
N GLY A 52 -0.33 -35.19 -1.36
CA GLY A 52 -1.02 -34.41 -2.39
C GLY A 52 -1.43 -33.00 -1.98
N LYS A 53 -1.03 -32.52 -0.79
CA LYS A 53 -1.34 -31.16 -0.34
C LYS A 53 -0.45 -30.14 -1.04
N VAL A 54 -1.06 -29.02 -1.42
CA VAL A 54 -0.35 -27.90 -2.05
C VAL A 54 -0.08 -26.84 -0.99
N HIS A 55 1.19 -26.52 -0.78
CA HIS A 55 1.65 -25.47 0.11
C HIS A 55 2.24 -24.33 -0.73
N MET A 56 1.95 -23.09 -0.35
CA MET A 56 2.48 -21.90 -0.98
C MET A 56 3.16 -20.99 0.04
N ALA A 57 4.44 -20.72 -0.18
CA ALA A 57 5.14 -19.66 0.54
C ALA A 57 4.64 -18.30 0.04
N MET A 58 4.16 -17.46 0.94
CA MET A 58 3.50 -16.21 0.66
C MET A 58 4.43 -15.03 0.97
N PRO A 59 5.08 -14.42 -0.05
CA PRO A 59 6.04 -13.34 0.13
C PRO A 59 5.39 -11.99 0.41
N TYR A 60 4.07 -11.90 0.25
CA TYR A 60 3.28 -10.70 0.52
C TYR A 60 2.51 -10.84 1.83
N VAL A 61 1.98 -9.74 2.36
CA VAL A 61 1.27 -9.73 3.65
C VAL A 61 -0.17 -9.30 3.48
N GLU A 62 -1.08 -9.98 4.16
CA GLU A 62 -2.51 -9.69 4.12
C GLU A 62 -2.90 -8.65 5.17
N MET A 63 -3.52 -7.56 4.71
CA MET A 63 -3.97 -6.46 5.57
C MET A 63 -5.41 -6.02 5.27
N GLY A 64 -6.18 -6.85 4.57
CA GLY A 64 -7.54 -6.56 4.12
C GLY A 64 -7.72 -6.53 2.61
N GLN A 65 -6.64 -6.58 1.82
CA GLN A 65 -6.71 -6.47 0.36
C GLN A 65 -6.99 -7.77 -0.42
N GLY A 66 -7.11 -8.92 0.26
CA GLY A 66 -7.52 -10.18 -0.37
C GLY A 66 -6.43 -10.83 -1.24
N THR A 67 -5.17 -10.49 -0.97
CA THR A 67 -3.97 -11.10 -1.57
C THR A 67 -3.86 -12.58 -1.24
N TYR A 68 -4.25 -12.99 -0.03
CA TYR A 68 -4.20 -14.39 0.41
C TYR A 68 -5.30 -15.25 -0.21
N THR A 69 -6.14 -14.68 -1.07
CA THR A 69 -7.09 -15.42 -1.90
C THR A 69 -6.71 -15.30 -3.38
N SER A 70 -6.46 -14.08 -3.83
CA SER A 70 -6.26 -13.79 -5.25
C SER A 70 -4.95 -14.37 -5.79
N ILE A 71 -3.86 -14.39 -5.00
CA ILE A 71 -2.60 -14.98 -5.45
C ILE A 71 -2.70 -16.51 -5.57
N PRO A 72 -3.23 -17.23 -4.57
CA PRO A 72 -3.46 -18.68 -4.69
C PRO A 72 -4.37 -19.06 -5.84
N MET A 73 -5.35 -18.22 -6.21
CA MET A 73 -6.18 -18.44 -7.41
C MET A 73 -5.34 -18.54 -8.69
N LEU A 74 -4.25 -17.77 -8.83
CA LEU A 74 -3.37 -17.82 -10.01
C LEU A 74 -2.68 -19.19 -10.13
N ILE A 75 -2.20 -19.72 -9.01
CA ILE A 75 -1.52 -21.00 -8.96
C ILE A 75 -2.54 -22.11 -9.16
N ALA A 76 -3.66 -22.09 -8.43
CA ALA A 76 -4.71 -23.10 -8.51
C ALA A 76 -5.30 -23.22 -9.93
N GLU A 77 -5.51 -22.09 -10.60
CA GLU A 77 -5.97 -22.04 -11.99
C GLU A 77 -5.04 -22.82 -12.92
N GLU A 78 -3.74 -22.54 -12.85
CA GLU A 78 -2.76 -23.17 -13.74
C GLU A 78 -2.37 -24.58 -13.29
N LEU A 79 -2.42 -24.87 -12.00
CA LEU A 79 -2.09 -26.17 -11.44
C LEU A 79 -3.25 -27.19 -11.54
N GLU A 80 -4.45 -26.76 -11.93
CA GLU A 80 -5.66 -27.60 -11.99
C GLU A 80 -5.98 -28.24 -10.63
N VAL A 81 -5.94 -27.46 -9.55
CA VAL A 81 -6.34 -27.87 -8.18
C VAL A 81 -7.48 -27.00 -7.67
N ASP A 82 -8.23 -27.50 -6.70
CA ASP A 82 -9.23 -26.67 -6.03
C ASP A 82 -8.53 -25.65 -5.11
N LEU A 83 -9.05 -24.42 -5.08
CA LEU A 83 -8.45 -23.34 -4.29
C LEU A 83 -8.34 -23.67 -2.79
N LYS A 84 -9.32 -24.39 -2.25
CA LYS A 84 -9.37 -24.83 -0.84
C LYS A 84 -8.23 -25.81 -0.47
N ASP A 85 -7.59 -26.43 -1.45
CA ASP A 85 -6.53 -27.40 -1.23
C ASP A 85 -5.14 -26.73 -1.20
N VAL A 86 -5.08 -25.40 -1.32
CA VAL A 86 -3.86 -24.60 -1.19
C VAL A 86 -3.72 -24.06 0.22
N THR A 87 -2.69 -24.51 0.93
CA THR A 87 -2.29 -24.02 2.25
C THR A 87 -1.25 -22.92 2.11
N LEU A 88 -1.41 -21.81 2.84
CA LEU A 88 -0.47 -20.68 2.80
C LEU A 88 0.46 -20.70 3.99
N GLU A 89 1.72 -20.36 3.75
CA GLU A 89 2.76 -20.22 4.77
C GLU A 89 3.44 -18.86 4.56
N HIS A 90 3.59 -18.04 5.61
CA HIS A 90 4.31 -16.78 5.48
C HIS A 90 5.76 -17.05 5.05
N ALA A 91 6.22 -16.37 4.00
CA ALA A 91 7.61 -16.47 3.59
C ALA A 91 8.52 -15.78 4.62
N GLY A 92 9.66 -16.40 4.94
CA GLY A 92 10.70 -15.78 5.76
C GLY A 92 11.36 -14.58 5.07
N ALA A 93 12.21 -13.86 5.82
CA ALA A 93 12.93 -12.70 5.31
C ALA A 93 14.07 -13.11 4.35
N ASP A 94 13.85 -12.99 3.04
CA ASP A 94 14.85 -13.30 2.02
C ASP A 94 14.57 -12.55 0.71
N ASP A 95 15.23 -11.39 0.51
CA ASP A 95 15.11 -10.61 -0.73
C ASP A 95 15.56 -11.41 -1.96
N LYS A 96 16.49 -12.36 -1.82
CA LYS A 96 16.98 -13.13 -2.98
C LYS A 96 15.89 -14.06 -3.52
N ARG A 97 14.99 -14.55 -2.66
CA ARG A 97 13.94 -15.51 -3.04
C ARG A 97 12.57 -14.87 -3.20
N TYR A 98 12.27 -13.85 -2.42
CA TYR A 98 10.92 -13.31 -2.22
C TYR A 98 10.78 -11.84 -2.60
N MET A 99 11.77 -11.25 -3.28
CA MET A 99 11.64 -9.87 -3.72
C MET A 99 10.42 -9.65 -4.62
N ASN A 100 9.82 -8.48 -4.44
CA ASN A 100 8.92 -7.90 -5.40
C ASN A 100 9.74 -7.33 -6.56
N PRO A 101 9.62 -7.85 -7.80
CA PRO A 101 10.43 -7.44 -8.94
C PRO A 101 10.21 -5.99 -9.36
N ALA A 102 9.06 -5.40 -9.02
CA ALA A 102 8.80 -4.00 -9.32
C ALA A 102 9.54 -3.05 -8.37
N LEU A 103 9.93 -3.53 -7.17
CA LEU A 103 10.49 -2.69 -6.10
C LEU A 103 11.90 -3.11 -5.65
N GLY A 104 12.34 -4.34 -5.97
CA GLY A 104 13.71 -4.81 -5.76
C GLY A 104 14.01 -5.42 -4.39
N PHE A 105 13.01 -5.59 -3.52
CA PHE A 105 13.12 -6.22 -2.20
C PHE A 105 11.79 -6.87 -1.79
N GLN A 106 11.74 -7.64 -0.71
CA GLN A 106 10.54 -8.31 -0.23
C GLN A 106 9.59 -7.31 0.42
N VAL A 107 8.53 -6.95 -0.31
CA VAL A 107 7.59 -5.91 0.10
C VAL A 107 6.18 -6.08 -0.46
N THR A 108 5.20 -5.71 0.36
CA THR A 108 3.81 -5.46 -0.08
C THR A 108 3.58 -3.95 -0.11
N GLY A 109 3.49 -3.32 -1.29
CA GLY A 109 3.33 -1.86 -1.40
C GLY A 109 3.26 -1.35 -2.84
N GLY A 110 3.00 -0.05 -3.03
CA GLY A 110 2.96 0.63 -4.33
C GLY A 110 1.92 0.07 -5.32
N SER A 111 0.86 -0.55 -4.81
CA SER A 111 -0.10 -1.31 -5.62
C SER A 111 0.53 -2.36 -6.56
N THR A 112 1.72 -2.88 -6.23
CA THR A 112 2.50 -3.75 -7.12
C THR A 112 2.23 -5.24 -6.94
N THR A 113 1.66 -5.67 -5.80
CA THR A 113 1.58 -7.10 -5.44
C THR A 113 0.94 -7.99 -6.51
N MET A 114 -0.27 -7.66 -6.99
CA MET A 114 -0.91 -8.47 -8.03
C MET A 114 -0.19 -8.36 -9.38
N ARG A 115 0.31 -7.16 -9.70
CA ARG A 115 1.07 -6.88 -10.93
C ARG A 115 2.34 -7.75 -10.99
N ALA A 116 3.04 -7.84 -9.86
CA ALA A 116 4.25 -8.65 -9.68
C ALA A 116 3.97 -10.15 -9.61
N ALA A 117 2.84 -10.57 -9.03
CA ALA A 117 2.47 -11.97 -8.90
C ALA A 117 1.86 -12.58 -10.18
N TRP A 118 1.23 -11.76 -11.03
CA TRP A 118 0.43 -12.21 -12.17
C TRP A 118 1.12 -13.27 -13.04
N MET A 119 2.27 -12.94 -13.64
CA MET A 119 2.97 -13.88 -14.51
C MET A 119 3.72 -14.97 -13.74
N PRO A 120 4.53 -14.66 -12.71
CA PRO A 120 5.33 -15.68 -12.03
C PRO A 120 4.50 -16.78 -11.38
N MET A 121 3.37 -16.44 -10.76
CA MET A 121 2.53 -17.43 -10.07
C MET A 121 1.79 -18.34 -11.06
N ARG A 122 1.34 -17.79 -12.18
CA ARG A 122 0.74 -18.59 -13.26
C ARG A 122 1.75 -19.52 -13.91
N GLN A 123 2.96 -19.03 -14.17
CA GLN A 123 4.07 -19.85 -14.65
C GLN A 123 4.42 -20.97 -13.65
N ALA A 124 4.38 -20.69 -12.34
CA ALA A 124 4.64 -21.69 -11.30
C ALA A 124 3.60 -22.82 -11.31
N GLY A 125 2.31 -22.48 -11.35
CA GLY A 125 1.24 -23.48 -11.44
C GLY A 125 1.34 -24.31 -12.72
N ALA A 126 1.62 -23.68 -13.85
CA ALA A 126 1.71 -24.38 -15.14
C ALA A 126 2.95 -25.28 -15.23
N ALA A 127 4.11 -24.83 -14.73
CA ALA A 127 5.32 -25.64 -14.67
C ALA A 127 5.10 -26.90 -13.82
N ALA A 128 4.49 -26.74 -12.65
CA ALA A 128 4.14 -27.84 -11.76
C ALA A 128 3.22 -28.86 -12.44
N ARG A 129 2.15 -28.38 -13.08
CA ARG A 129 1.23 -29.21 -13.88
C ARG A 129 1.97 -30.02 -14.94
N LEU A 130 2.87 -29.40 -15.69
CA LEU A 130 3.64 -30.06 -16.76
C LEU A 130 4.55 -31.17 -16.21
N LEU A 131 5.25 -30.93 -15.11
CA LEU A 131 6.10 -31.94 -14.47
C LEU A 131 5.30 -33.13 -13.95
N LEU A 132 4.14 -32.88 -13.35
CA LEU A 132 3.23 -33.93 -12.88
C LEU A 132 2.68 -34.77 -14.04
N ILE A 133 2.26 -34.12 -15.13
CA ILE A 133 1.83 -34.80 -16.36
C ILE A 133 2.97 -35.66 -16.93
N GLN A 134 4.17 -35.12 -16.99
CA GLN A 134 5.35 -35.82 -17.50
C GLN A 134 5.70 -37.04 -16.63
N ALA A 135 5.64 -36.91 -15.30
CA ALA A 135 5.88 -38.00 -14.37
C ALA A 135 4.85 -39.14 -14.55
N ALA A 136 3.55 -38.79 -14.66
CA ALA A 136 2.50 -39.78 -14.88
C ALA A 136 2.66 -40.49 -16.24
N ALA A 137 2.97 -39.73 -17.30
CA ALA A 137 3.18 -40.27 -18.63
C ALA A 137 4.37 -41.25 -18.68
N GLN A 138 5.47 -40.95 -17.97
CA GLN A 138 6.61 -41.86 -17.84
C GLN A 138 6.22 -43.14 -17.09
N GLN A 139 5.51 -43.04 -15.98
CA GLN A 139 5.05 -44.21 -15.22
C GLN A 139 4.11 -45.10 -16.04
N TRP A 140 3.29 -44.50 -16.90
CA TRP A 140 2.32 -45.19 -17.74
C TRP A 140 2.84 -45.62 -19.10
N GLN A 141 4.04 -45.18 -19.47
CA GLN A 141 4.67 -45.38 -20.78
C GLN A 141 3.77 -44.89 -21.94
N VAL A 142 3.24 -43.67 -21.81
CA VAL A 142 2.37 -43.03 -22.80
C VAL A 142 2.89 -41.65 -23.20
N ASP A 143 2.36 -41.08 -24.27
CA ASP A 143 2.65 -39.71 -24.68
C ASP A 143 2.05 -38.70 -23.67
N PRO A 144 2.83 -37.76 -23.08
CA PRO A 144 2.32 -36.70 -22.23
C PRO A 144 1.15 -35.91 -22.83
N ALA A 145 1.10 -35.74 -24.16
CA ALA A 145 0.02 -35.02 -24.84
C ALA A 145 -1.35 -35.73 -24.73
N THR A 146 -1.37 -37.02 -24.40
CA THR A 146 -2.59 -37.81 -24.15
C THR A 146 -3.05 -37.77 -22.70
N CYS A 147 -2.29 -37.10 -21.83
CA CYS A 147 -2.60 -36.88 -20.43
C CYS A 147 -3.08 -35.45 -20.19
N ARG A 148 -3.99 -35.27 -19.24
CA ARG A 148 -4.42 -33.95 -18.76
C ARG A 148 -4.43 -33.92 -17.25
N ALA A 149 -4.30 -32.74 -16.67
CA ALA A 149 -4.51 -32.53 -15.25
C ALA A 149 -5.90 -31.94 -14.97
N GLU A 150 -6.51 -32.38 -13.87
CA GLU A 150 -7.85 -31.96 -13.46
C GLU A 150 -8.05 -32.30 -11.98
N HIS A 151 -8.44 -31.32 -11.16
CA HIS A 151 -8.69 -31.46 -9.71
C HIS A 151 -7.59 -32.26 -8.96
N GLY A 152 -6.34 -31.81 -9.05
CA GLY A 152 -5.20 -32.42 -8.35
C GLY A 152 -4.84 -33.83 -8.82
N THR A 153 -5.30 -34.21 -10.01
CA THR A 153 -5.13 -35.56 -10.57
C THR A 153 -4.67 -35.47 -12.03
N VAL A 154 -3.73 -36.33 -12.43
CA VAL A 154 -3.40 -36.54 -13.85
C VAL A 154 -4.24 -37.70 -14.38
N ILE A 155 -4.81 -37.52 -15.56
CA ILE A 155 -5.73 -38.46 -16.23
C ILE A 155 -5.19 -38.77 -17.63
N HIS A 156 -4.96 -40.05 -17.95
CA HIS A 156 -4.66 -40.49 -19.32
C HIS A 156 -5.97 -40.72 -20.08
N ALA A 157 -6.31 -39.82 -21.00
CA ALA A 157 -7.62 -39.76 -21.63
C ALA A 157 -8.03 -41.05 -22.36
N PRO A 158 -7.17 -41.70 -23.17
CA PRO A 158 -7.52 -42.94 -23.86
C PRO A 158 -7.84 -44.13 -22.95
N SER A 159 -7.16 -44.26 -21.81
CA SER A 159 -7.32 -45.43 -20.91
C SER A 159 -8.20 -45.17 -19.68
N GLY A 160 -8.44 -43.92 -19.33
CA GLY A 160 -9.10 -43.53 -18.09
C GLY A 160 -8.27 -43.69 -16.81
N ARG A 161 -7.01 -44.17 -16.87
CA ARG A 161 -6.08 -44.24 -15.72
C ARG A 161 -5.88 -42.87 -15.07
N LYS A 162 -5.78 -42.86 -13.73
CA LYS A 162 -5.64 -41.65 -12.91
C LYS A 162 -4.57 -41.82 -11.84
N LEU A 163 -3.80 -40.75 -11.59
CA LEU A 163 -2.88 -40.66 -10.46
C LEU A 163 -3.02 -39.28 -9.81
N GLY A 164 -3.22 -39.26 -8.49
CA GLY A 164 -3.23 -38.03 -7.71
C GLY A 164 -1.83 -37.42 -7.65
N TYR A 165 -1.75 -36.10 -7.47
CA TYR A 165 -0.47 -35.39 -7.46
C TYR A 165 0.51 -35.89 -6.40
N GLY A 166 0.04 -36.30 -5.22
CA GLY A 166 0.90 -36.86 -4.18
C GLY A 166 1.70 -38.07 -4.64
N ALA A 167 1.06 -38.98 -5.39
CA ALA A 167 1.72 -40.17 -5.94
C ALA A 167 2.75 -39.85 -7.04
N LEU A 168 2.69 -38.65 -7.61
CA LEU A 168 3.56 -38.19 -8.70
C LEU A 168 4.65 -37.23 -8.21
N ALA A 169 4.51 -36.69 -7.00
CA ALA A 169 5.28 -35.55 -6.52
C ALA A 169 6.79 -35.85 -6.48
N ASP A 170 7.19 -36.98 -5.89
CA ASP A 170 8.61 -37.38 -5.82
C ASP A 170 9.21 -37.61 -7.20
N ALA A 171 8.49 -38.28 -8.10
CA ALA A 171 8.95 -38.52 -9.46
C ALA A 171 9.09 -37.19 -10.24
N ALA A 172 8.09 -36.33 -10.15
CA ALA A 172 8.08 -35.01 -10.77
C ALA A 172 9.25 -34.13 -10.27
N ALA A 173 9.65 -34.27 -9.00
CA ALA A 173 10.75 -33.51 -8.40
C ALA A 173 12.13 -33.83 -9.02
N THR A 174 12.26 -35.00 -9.66
CA THR A 174 13.52 -35.42 -10.30
C THR A 174 13.64 -34.98 -11.76
N LEU A 175 12.56 -34.45 -12.34
CA LEU A 175 12.51 -34.02 -13.72
C LEU A 175 13.16 -32.64 -13.92
N PRO A 176 13.72 -32.36 -15.10
CA PRO A 176 14.24 -31.02 -15.41
C PRO A 176 13.10 -29.99 -15.43
N LEU A 177 13.34 -28.82 -14.87
CA LEU A 177 12.38 -27.71 -14.91
C LEU A 177 12.06 -27.34 -16.37
N PRO A 178 10.78 -27.12 -16.73
CA PRO A 178 10.42 -26.61 -18.05
C PRO A 178 11.03 -25.22 -18.29
N ASP A 179 11.44 -24.93 -19.53
CA ASP A 179 11.83 -23.58 -19.92
C ASP A 179 10.62 -22.65 -19.80
N VAL A 180 10.73 -21.61 -18.97
CA VAL A 180 9.65 -20.64 -18.73
C VAL A 180 9.14 -20.01 -20.04
N LYS A 181 9.98 -19.91 -21.07
CA LYS A 181 9.62 -19.37 -22.39
C LYS A 181 8.71 -20.30 -23.20
N THR A 182 8.70 -21.60 -22.90
CA THR A 182 7.91 -22.61 -23.61
C THR A 182 6.63 -22.98 -22.87
N ILE A 183 6.46 -22.50 -21.63
CA ILE A 183 5.23 -22.72 -20.85
C ILE A 183 4.07 -21.98 -21.51
N VAL A 184 3.08 -22.76 -21.96
CA VAL A 184 1.80 -22.22 -22.44
C VAL A 184 0.85 -22.05 -21.25
N LEU A 185 0.49 -20.80 -20.98
CA LEU A 185 -0.49 -20.44 -19.95
C LEU A 185 -1.92 -20.49 -20.50
N LYS A 186 -2.88 -20.75 -19.63
CA LYS A 186 -4.31 -20.68 -19.97
C LYS A 186 -4.69 -19.30 -20.52
N GLN A 187 -5.64 -19.24 -21.43
CA GLN A 187 -6.17 -17.97 -21.93
C GLN A 187 -7.42 -17.58 -21.14
N PRO A 188 -7.85 -16.29 -21.15
CA PRO A 188 -9.02 -15.85 -20.38
C PRO A 188 -10.29 -16.69 -20.59
N LYS A 189 -10.50 -17.21 -21.81
CA LYS A 189 -11.62 -18.09 -22.15
C LYS A 189 -11.58 -19.46 -21.43
N ASP A 190 -10.40 -19.89 -21.00
CA ASP A 190 -10.15 -21.18 -20.36
C ASP A 190 -10.07 -21.08 -18.83
N PHE A 191 -10.20 -19.86 -18.27
CA PHE A 191 -10.17 -19.64 -16.83
C PHE A 191 -11.41 -20.21 -16.13
N ARG A 192 -11.15 -20.95 -15.06
CA ARG A 192 -12.18 -21.55 -14.19
C ARG A 192 -12.32 -20.79 -12.87
N LEU A 193 -11.24 -20.23 -12.35
CA LEU A 193 -11.14 -19.46 -11.11
C LEU A 193 -10.87 -17.97 -11.38
N ILE A 194 -9.90 -17.64 -12.24
CA ILE A 194 -9.55 -16.24 -12.53
C ILE A 194 -10.75 -15.52 -13.17
N GLY A 195 -11.10 -14.35 -12.65
CA GLY A 195 -12.25 -13.56 -13.08
C GLY A 195 -13.59 -14.04 -12.51
N LYS A 196 -13.61 -15.08 -11.66
CA LYS A 196 -14.82 -15.53 -10.96
C LYS A 196 -14.89 -14.97 -9.55
N VAL A 197 -16.11 -14.63 -9.14
CA VAL A 197 -16.41 -14.22 -7.76
C VAL A 197 -16.06 -15.37 -6.83
N THR A 198 -15.06 -15.15 -5.98
CA THR A 198 -14.55 -16.15 -5.05
C THR A 198 -14.54 -15.55 -3.65
N ARG A 199 -15.08 -16.28 -2.67
CA ARG A 199 -15.03 -15.84 -1.27
C ARG A 199 -13.60 -15.92 -0.75
N ARG A 200 -13.26 -14.97 0.12
CA ARG A 200 -11.94 -14.91 0.75
C ARG A 200 -11.66 -16.12 1.62
N LEU A 201 -10.47 -16.70 1.46
CA LEU A 201 -9.99 -17.84 2.25
C LEU A 201 -9.75 -17.48 3.72
N ASP A 202 -9.42 -16.23 4.01
CA ASP A 202 -9.09 -15.73 5.34
C ASP A 202 -10.30 -15.14 6.10
N THR A 203 -11.50 -15.14 5.51
CA THR A 203 -12.71 -14.63 6.17
C THR A 203 -13.15 -15.48 7.38
N PRO A 204 -13.18 -16.83 7.32
CA PRO A 204 -13.66 -17.64 8.46
C PRO A 204 -12.91 -17.33 9.76
N ASP A 205 -11.58 -17.26 9.70
CA ASP A 205 -10.71 -17.02 10.87
C ASP A 205 -10.89 -15.62 11.44
N LYS A 206 -11.24 -14.64 10.59
CA LYS A 206 -11.54 -13.27 11.02
C LYS A 206 -12.91 -13.15 11.69
N LEU A 207 -13.88 -14.00 11.31
CA LEU A 207 -15.23 -13.97 11.87
C LEU A 207 -15.34 -14.65 13.23
N ASN A 208 -14.54 -15.69 13.48
CA ASN A 208 -14.55 -16.45 14.74
C ASN A 208 -13.46 -16.00 15.73
N GLY A 209 -12.58 -15.06 15.33
CA GLY A 209 -11.50 -14.54 16.16
C GLY A 209 -10.26 -15.43 16.25
N SER A 210 -10.10 -16.43 15.37
CA SER A 210 -8.88 -17.28 15.32
C SER A 210 -7.78 -16.72 14.42
N ALA A 211 -8.04 -15.67 13.65
CA ALA A 211 -7.02 -14.97 12.86
C ALA A 211 -5.99 -14.30 13.79
N GLU A 212 -4.72 -14.59 13.60
CA GLU A 212 -3.63 -14.04 14.42
C GLU A 212 -3.00 -12.79 13.78
N TYR A 213 -2.96 -11.71 14.56
CA TYR A 213 -2.26 -10.47 14.26
C TYR A 213 -0.99 -10.35 15.11
N GLY A 214 -0.10 -9.41 14.77
CA GLY A 214 1.15 -9.21 15.53
C GLY A 214 0.90 -8.92 17.01
N ILE A 215 -0.20 -8.24 17.34
CA ILE A 215 -0.56 -7.89 18.71
C ILE A 215 -1.04 -9.10 19.55
N ASP A 216 -1.51 -10.16 18.89
CA ASP A 216 -2.08 -11.34 19.55
C ASP A 216 -1.01 -12.29 20.09
N VAL A 217 0.24 -12.15 19.64
CA VAL A 217 1.38 -12.98 20.04
C VAL A 217 1.46 -13.11 21.56
N GLN A 218 1.53 -14.35 22.04
CA GLN A 218 1.77 -14.70 23.44
C GLN A 218 2.93 -15.69 23.52
N LEU A 219 3.99 -15.31 24.24
CA LEU A 219 5.15 -16.18 24.46
C LEU A 219 5.27 -16.54 25.96
N PRO A 220 5.81 -17.73 26.29
CA PRO A 220 6.07 -18.10 27.68
C PRO A 220 6.93 -17.06 28.39
N GLY A 221 6.49 -16.60 29.57
CA GLY A 221 7.21 -15.62 30.40
C GLY A 221 7.23 -14.18 29.84
N MET A 222 6.52 -13.92 28.73
CA MET A 222 6.49 -12.61 28.09
C MET A 222 5.94 -11.51 29.00
N LYS A 223 6.50 -10.31 28.89
CA LYS A 223 6.00 -9.08 29.51
C LYS A 223 5.41 -8.14 28.46
N VAL A 224 4.67 -7.14 28.91
CA VAL A 224 4.08 -6.10 28.05
C VAL A 224 4.70 -4.76 28.40
N ALA A 225 5.04 -3.98 27.39
CA ALA A 225 5.52 -2.61 27.53
C ALA A 225 4.47 -1.61 27.06
N ALA A 226 4.19 -0.61 27.90
CA ALA A 226 3.58 0.65 27.49
C ALA A 226 4.71 1.71 27.43
N LEU A 227 4.65 2.65 26.50
CA LEU A 227 5.69 3.65 26.29
C LEU A 227 5.13 5.07 26.25
N ALA A 228 5.98 6.02 26.56
CA ALA A 228 5.78 7.44 26.32
C ALA A 228 6.92 7.96 25.44
N ILE A 229 6.57 8.76 24.42
CA ILE A 229 7.50 9.35 23.47
C ILE A 229 7.50 10.88 23.68
N SER A 230 8.64 11.53 23.43
CA SER A 230 8.78 12.98 23.48
C SER A 230 7.67 13.64 22.64
N PRO A 231 6.84 14.51 23.24
CA PRO A 231 5.67 15.07 22.57
C PRO A 231 6.02 16.05 21.45
N VAL A 232 7.27 16.53 21.40
CA VAL A 232 7.80 17.37 20.34
C VAL A 232 8.81 16.56 19.52
N PHE A 233 8.63 16.55 18.19
CA PHE A 233 9.57 15.91 17.26
C PHE A 233 10.96 16.55 17.35
N GLY A 234 11.98 15.72 17.58
CA GLY A 234 13.35 16.17 17.83
C GLY A 234 13.64 16.52 19.29
N GLY A 235 12.65 16.42 20.19
CA GLY A 235 12.83 16.54 21.63
C GLY A 235 13.47 15.30 22.26
N ARG A 236 13.86 15.43 23.52
CA ARG A 236 14.54 14.38 24.30
C ARG A 236 13.99 14.27 25.72
N LEU A 237 14.20 13.12 26.35
CA LEU A 237 13.91 12.94 27.76
C LEU A 237 15.01 13.58 28.60
N ALA A 238 14.70 14.69 29.27
CA ALA A 238 15.63 15.40 30.16
C ALA A 238 15.76 14.71 31.52
N GLY A 239 14.69 14.07 32.02
CA GLY A 239 14.68 13.40 33.31
C GLY A 239 13.42 12.56 33.51
N LEU A 240 13.48 11.59 34.42
CA LEU A 240 12.30 10.83 34.85
C LEU A 240 12.38 10.52 36.36
N ASP A 241 11.24 10.47 37.05
CA ASP A 241 11.07 9.77 38.33
C ASP A 241 10.12 8.58 38.14
N GLU A 242 10.60 7.38 38.50
CA GLU A 242 9.91 6.10 38.36
C GLU A 242 9.41 5.51 39.68
N ALA A 243 9.66 6.16 40.82
CA ALA A 243 9.42 5.57 42.13
C ALA A 243 7.95 5.23 42.39
N ALA A 244 7.02 6.00 41.85
CA ALA A 244 5.58 5.71 41.92
C ALA A 244 5.17 4.58 40.96
N ALA A 245 5.73 4.56 39.76
CA ALA A 245 5.46 3.54 38.75
C ALA A 245 5.90 2.14 39.22
N LEU A 246 7.09 2.02 39.82
CA LEU A 246 7.62 0.74 40.32
C LEU A 246 6.81 0.14 41.48
N LYS A 247 5.93 0.92 42.14
CA LYS A 247 5.05 0.41 43.20
C LYS A 247 3.77 -0.21 42.67
N VAL A 248 3.46 -0.08 41.37
CA VAL A 248 2.27 -0.68 40.78
C VAL A 248 2.46 -2.20 40.70
N PRO A 249 1.52 -3.01 41.22
CA PRO A 249 1.63 -4.46 41.16
C PRO A 249 1.78 -4.97 39.72
N GLY A 250 2.76 -5.85 39.52
CA GLY A 250 3.09 -6.44 38.23
C GLY A 250 4.06 -5.63 37.37
N VAL A 251 4.53 -4.46 37.82
CA VAL A 251 5.62 -3.72 37.17
C VAL A 251 6.97 -4.35 37.54
N HIS A 252 7.82 -4.53 36.55
CA HIS A 252 9.15 -5.13 36.71
C HIS A 252 10.27 -4.11 36.58
N GLN A 253 10.14 -3.18 35.64
CA GLN A 253 11.19 -2.20 35.33
C GLN A 253 10.64 -1.03 34.49
N VAL A 254 11.40 0.05 34.48
CA VAL A 254 11.23 1.17 33.55
C VAL A 254 12.50 1.27 32.71
N VAL A 255 12.34 1.23 31.39
CA VAL A 255 13.43 1.36 30.42
C VAL A 255 13.47 2.79 29.92
N ARG A 256 14.63 3.44 30.06
CA ARG A 256 14.87 4.80 29.58
C ARG A 256 15.36 4.78 28.13
N LEU A 257 14.78 5.63 27.28
CA LEU A 257 15.22 5.91 25.91
C LEU A 257 15.70 7.37 25.82
N ASP A 258 16.39 7.75 24.74
CA ASP A 258 16.83 9.13 24.54
C ASP A 258 15.65 10.10 24.39
N ASP A 259 14.59 9.63 23.73
CA ASP A 259 13.40 10.39 23.36
C ASP A 259 12.14 9.89 24.09
N GLY A 260 12.28 9.08 25.15
CA GLY A 260 11.11 8.49 25.81
C GLY A 260 11.43 7.51 26.94
N ALA A 261 10.40 6.83 27.41
CA ALA A 261 10.52 5.77 28.41
C ALA A 261 9.48 4.67 28.16
N ALA A 262 9.76 3.45 28.62
CA ALA A 262 8.82 2.33 28.55
C ALA A 262 8.69 1.63 29.91
N VAL A 263 7.47 1.35 30.35
CA VAL A 263 7.20 0.57 31.56
C VAL A 263 6.90 -0.86 31.19
N ILE A 264 7.64 -1.80 31.79
CA ILE A 264 7.52 -3.23 31.53
C ILE A 264 6.75 -3.88 32.68
N ALA A 265 5.65 -4.56 32.36
CA ALA A 265 4.79 -5.19 33.34
C ALA A 265 4.23 -6.55 32.88
N ASP A 266 3.56 -7.27 33.78
CA ASP A 266 2.91 -8.55 33.47
C ASP A 266 1.77 -8.44 32.44
N ASN A 267 1.16 -7.26 32.31
CA ASN A 267 0.09 -6.99 31.35
C ASN A 267 0.02 -5.50 31.01
N TYR A 268 -0.69 -5.18 29.92
CA TYR A 268 -0.80 -3.80 29.43
C TYR A 268 -1.45 -2.86 30.44
N GLY A 269 -2.47 -3.31 31.20
CA GLY A 269 -3.15 -2.48 32.18
C GLY A 269 -2.22 -2.01 33.30
N ALA A 270 -1.37 -2.91 33.82
CA ALA A 270 -0.35 -2.55 34.80
C ALA A 270 0.73 -1.63 34.21
N ALA A 271 1.22 -1.94 33.01
CA ALA A 271 2.23 -1.11 32.32
C ALA A 271 1.71 0.31 32.08
N HIS A 272 0.49 0.45 31.54
CA HIS A 272 -0.11 1.74 31.21
C HIS A 272 -0.44 2.54 32.48
N LYS A 273 -1.01 1.91 33.53
CA LYS A 273 -1.27 2.58 34.80
C LYS A 273 0.02 3.14 35.41
N ALA A 274 1.11 2.38 35.34
CA ALA A 274 2.40 2.80 35.86
C ALA A 274 3.07 3.88 34.99
N LEU A 275 2.89 3.82 33.66
CA LEU A 275 3.35 4.86 32.74
C LEU A 275 2.75 6.24 33.09
N LEU A 276 1.46 6.28 33.43
CA LEU A 276 0.77 7.50 33.85
C LEU A 276 1.27 8.07 35.20
N LEU A 277 2.06 7.31 35.96
CA LEU A 277 2.66 7.74 37.23
C LEU A 277 4.12 8.20 37.09
N LEU A 278 4.71 8.10 35.88
CA LEU A 278 6.06 8.63 35.64
C LEU A 278 6.04 10.16 35.63
N ASP A 279 6.93 10.79 36.39
CA ASP A 279 7.23 12.22 36.24
C ASP A 279 8.24 12.39 35.10
N LEU A 280 7.74 12.49 33.86
CA LEU A 280 8.56 12.67 32.66
C LEU A 280 8.85 14.16 32.43
N ARG A 281 10.13 14.51 32.39
CA ARG A 281 10.60 15.87 32.09
C ARG A 281 11.25 15.90 30.72
N TRP A 282 10.72 16.73 29.83
CA TRP A 282 11.13 16.83 28.43
C TRP A 282 12.02 18.05 28.20
N ASP A 283 12.94 17.91 27.26
CA ASP A 283 13.55 19.03 26.56
C ASP A 283 13.00 19.00 25.14
N ASP A 284 12.05 19.89 24.86
CA ASP A 284 11.30 19.96 23.60
C ASP A 284 12.17 20.43 22.41
N GLY A 285 13.43 20.82 22.66
CA GLY A 285 14.41 21.08 21.62
C GLY A 285 14.09 22.29 20.72
N PRO A 286 14.66 22.35 19.50
CA PRO A 286 14.52 23.51 18.61
C PRO A 286 13.10 23.72 18.08
N ASN A 287 12.26 22.68 18.10
CA ASN A 287 10.91 22.69 17.57
C ASN A 287 9.83 23.04 18.60
N ALA A 288 10.20 23.39 19.84
CA ALA A 288 9.27 23.65 20.94
C ALA A 288 8.20 24.73 20.69
N LYS A 289 8.34 25.53 19.62
CA LYS A 289 7.39 26.57 19.22
C LYS A 289 6.81 26.38 17.82
N LEU A 290 7.14 25.27 17.15
CA LEU A 290 6.72 25.03 15.77
C LEU A 290 5.19 24.93 15.69
N SER A 291 4.59 25.67 14.75
CA SER A 291 3.18 25.57 14.42
C SER A 291 2.95 25.14 12.98
N SER A 292 1.74 24.67 12.65
CA SER A 292 1.35 24.42 11.26
C SER A 292 1.49 25.65 10.36
N ALA A 293 1.28 26.86 10.90
CA ALA A 293 1.43 28.10 10.14
C ALA A 293 2.90 28.36 9.77
N ASP A 294 3.84 28.05 10.67
CA ASP A 294 5.28 28.18 10.40
C ASP A 294 5.72 27.21 9.29
N ILE A 295 5.25 25.97 9.34
CA ILE A 295 5.54 24.94 8.33
C ILE A 295 5.04 25.38 6.95
N VAL A 296 3.80 25.87 6.86
CA VAL A 296 3.21 26.37 5.61
C VAL A 296 3.97 27.57 5.07
N ALA A 297 4.28 28.56 5.92
CA ALA A 297 5.05 29.73 5.51
C ALA A 297 6.44 29.36 4.99
N ASP A 298 7.06 28.30 5.54
CA ASP A 298 8.34 27.79 5.07
C ASP A 298 8.24 27.09 3.71
N MET A 299 7.20 26.28 3.49
CA MET A 299 6.94 25.68 2.17
C MET A 299 6.67 26.71 1.09
N VAL A 300 5.94 27.79 1.39
CA VAL A 300 5.72 28.89 0.43
C VAL A 300 7.05 29.51 0.00
N ARG A 301 7.95 29.80 0.95
CA ARG A 301 9.30 30.31 0.62
C ARG A 301 10.11 29.32 -0.20
N ALA A 302 9.99 28.02 0.11
CA ALA A 302 10.70 26.98 -0.63
C ALA A 302 10.22 26.87 -2.08
N ALA A 303 8.91 26.99 -2.32
CA ALA A 303 8.33 26.98 -3.66
C ALA A 303 8.94 28.07 -4.56
N ASP A 304 9.27 29.25 -4.01
CA ASP A 304 9.84 30.38 -4.76
C ASP A 304 11.37 30.28 -4.96
N ALA A 305 12.07 29.42 -4.21
CA ALA A 305 13.54 29.40 -4.17
C ALA A 305 14.20 28.56 -5.29
N GLY A 306 13.44 27.70 -5.97
CA GLY A 306 13.91 26.87 -7.09
C GLY A 306 13.31 25.46 -7.09
N SER A 307 13.32 24.80 -8.26
CA SER A 307 12.67 23.50 -8.47
C SER A 307 13.44 22.59 -9.43
N ALA A 308 13.34 21.28 -9.24
CA ALA A 308 13.73 20.29 -10.24
C ALA A 308 12.67 20.23 -11.36
N GLN A 309 13.11 20.21 -12.62
CA GLN A 309 12.24 20.00 -13.76
C GLN A 309 11.92 18.50 -13.90
N VAL A 310 10.65 18.15 -13.74
CA VAL A 310 10.15 16.77 -13.86
C VAL A 310 9.77 16.47 -15.30
N ARG A 311 9.05 17.39 -15.95
CA ARG A 311 8.56 17.26 -17.33
C ARG A 311 8.47 18.63 -18.01
N SER A 312 8.76 18.67 -19.30
CA SER A 312 8.58 19.87 -20.13
C SER A 312 8.38 19.50 -21.60
N ASP A 313 7.14 19.50 -22.06
CA ASP A 313 6.78 19.18 -23.45
C ASP A 313 6.08 20.38 -24.11
N GLY A 314 6.24 20.51 -25.43
CA GLY A 314 5.41 21.42 -26.24
C GLY A 314 5.71 22.93 -26.15
N ASN A 315 6.88 23.32 -25.64
CA ASN A 315 7.29 24.71 -25.38
C ASN A 315 6.28 25.51 -24.51
N PRO A 316 6.20 25.20 -23.20
CA PRO A 316 5.24 25.82 -22.29
C PRO A 316 5.32 27.35 -22.24
N GLU A 317 6.54 27.93 -22.31
CA GLU A 317 6.75 29.38 -22.28
C GLU A 317 6.02 30.08 -23.44
N GLN A 318 6.23 29.59 -24.67
CA GLN A 318 5.56 30.13 -25.86
C GLN A 318 4.04 29.91 -25.79
N ALA A 319 3.60 28.75 -25.32
CA ALA A 319 2.18 28.44 -25.21
C ALA A 319 1.46 29.35 -24.20
N PHE A 320 2.11 29.69 -23.07
CA PHE A 320 1.59 30.68 -22.12
C PHE A 320 1.56 32.10 -22.70
N ALA A 321 2.61 32.51 -23.42
CA ALA A 321 2.67 33.83 -24.05
C ALA A 321 1.57 34.02 -25.11
N GLY A 322 1.16 32.94 -25.78
CA GLY A 322 0.09 32.93 -26.78
C GLY A 322 -1.32 32.70 -26.23
N ALA A 323 -1.48 32.44 -24.91
CA ALA A 323 -2.77 32.16 -24.33
C ALA A 323 -3.66 33.41 -24.30
N ALA A 324 -4.95 33.25 -24.62
CA ALA A 324 -5.93 34.33 -24.53
C ALA A 324 -6.26 34.67 -23.07
N ARG A 325 -6.17 33.68 -22.18
CA ARG A 325 -6.36 33.84 -20.74
C ARG A 325 -5.44 32.90 -19.97
N VAL A 326 -4.90 33.37 -18.86
CA VAL A 326 -4.15 32.54 -17.91
C VAL A 326 -4.94 32.46 -16.59
N ILE A 327 -5.01 31.27 -16.01
CA ILE A 327 -5.63 31.02 -14.72
C ILE A 327 -4.58 30.41 -13.80
N ASP A 328 -4.47 30.96 -12.60
CA ASP A 328 -3.56 30.52 -11.54
C ASP A 328 -4.37 30.04 -10.33
N ALA A 329 -3.90 28.99 -9.66
CA ALA A 329 -4.48 28.48 -8.42
C ALA A 329 -3.40 27.85 -7.53
N THR A 330 -3.62 27.91 -6.22
CA THR A 330 -2.77 27.25 -5.22
C THR A 330 -3.60 26.25 -4.44
N TYR A 331 -3.05 25.06 -4.25
CA TYR A 331 -3.67 23.99 -3.49
C TYR A 331 -2.81 23.59 -2.29
N GLU A 332 -3.47 23.25 -1.19
CA GLU A 332 -2.83 22.84 0.05
C GLU A 332 -3.45 21.54 0.57
N LEU A 333 -2.61 20.54 0.86
CA LEU A 333 -3.05 19.28 1.45
C LEU A 333 -2.34 19.03 2.77
N PRO A 334 -3.08 18.69 3.84
CA PRO A 334 -2.53 18.57 5.18
C PRO A 334 -1.77 17.26 5.37
N PHE A 335 -0.99 17.24 6.46
CA PHE A 335 -0.49 16.00 7.03
C PHE A 335 -1.65 15.08 7.40
N LEU A 336 -1.50 13.78 7.11
CA LEU A 336 -2.49 12.78 7.47
C LEU A 336 -1.85 11.64 8.26
N ALA A 337 -2.51 11.23 9.33
CA ALA A 337 -2.27 9.96 9.99
C ALA A 337 -2.94 8.80 9.24
N HIS A 338 -2.35 7.62 9.34
CA HIS A 338 -2.85 6.38 8.76
C HIS A 338 -4.03 5.81 9.55
N ALA A 339 -3.97 5.96 10.87
CA ALA A 339 -4.92 5.48 11.85
C ALA A 339 -5.43 4.04 11.60
N PRO A 340 -4.54 3.03 11.43
CA PRO A 340 -4.95 1.63 11.29
C PRO A 340 -5.67 1.16 12.56
N MET A 341 -6.65 0.26 12.47
CA MET A 341 -7.42 -0.18 13.65
C MET A 341 -6.55 -0.88 14.70
N GLU A 342 -5.56 -1.65 14.27
CA GLU A 342 -4.52 -2.21 15.13
C GLU A 342 -3.38 -1.18 15.33
N PRO A 343 -3.19 -0.64 16.56
CA PRO A 343 -2.07 0.25 16.85
C PRO A 343 -0.71 -0.43 16.64
N MET A 344 0.34 0.37 16.50
CA MET A 344 1.69 -0.14 16.39
C MET A 344 2.06 -1.05 17.57
N ASN A 345 2.57 -2.22 17.23
CA ASN A 345 2.97 -3.23 18.19
C ASN A 345 4.12 -4.08 17.63
N CYS A 346 4.94 -4.59 18.54
CA CYS A 346 6.04 -5.47 18.19
C CYS A 346 6.46 -6.28 19.42
N THR A 347 6.48 -7.61 19.29
CA THR A 347 7.05 -8.49 20.31
C THR A 347 8.48 -8.80 19.95
N VAL A 348 9.40 -8.68 20.91
CA VAL A 348 10.83 -8.90 20.69
C VAL A 348 11.42 -9.71 21.85
N HIS A 349 12.33 -10.62 21.53
CA HIS A 349 13.18 -11.28 22.51
C HIS A 349 14.64 -11.17 22.06
N VAL A 350 15.47 -10.52 22.88
CA VAL A 350 16.90 -10.35 22.62
C VAL A 350 17.69 -11.17 23.63
N THR A 351 18.61 -11.99 23.14
CA THR A 351 19.62 -12.70 23.92
C THR A 351 21.02 -12.29 23.42
N PRO A 352 22.11 -12.68 24.10
CA PRO A 352 23.46 -12.43 23.59
C PRO A 352 23.73 -13.05 22.20
N ASP A 353 23.00 -14.11 21.84
CA ASP A 353 23.25 -14.91 20.64
C ASP A 353 22.13 -14.84 19.60
N SER A 354 20.99 -14.19 19.90
CA SER A 354 19.82 -14.12 19.01
C SER A 354 18.91 -12.91 19.25
N CYS A 355 18.19 -12.51 18.21
CA CYS A 355 17.07 -11.57 18.31
C CYS A 355 15.88 -12.11 17.52
N GLU A 356 14.76 -12.33 18.19
CA GLU A 356 13.52 -12.81 17.57
C GLU A 356 12.48 -11.69 17.63
N VAL A 357 11.82 -11.43 16.49
CA VAL A 357 10.82 -10.36 16.33
C VAL A 357 9.51 -10.96 15.81
N TRP A 358 8.39 -10.65 16.45
CA TRP A 358 7.05 -11.00 15.98
C TRP A 358 6.23 -9.72 15.77
N THR A 359 5.81 -9.47 14.54
CA THR A 359 5.03 -8.26 14.17
C THR A 359 4.31 -8.45 12.84
N GLY A 360 3.29 -7.62 12.57
CA GLY A 360 2.74 -7.45 11.22
C GLY A 360 3.49 -6.33 10.48
N THR A 361 4.24 -6.67 9.43
CA THR A 361 5.01 -5.71 8.61
C THR A 361 4.88 -5.97 7.11
N GLN A 362 4.91 -4.89 6.33
CA GLN A 362 4.97 -4.93 4.88
C GLN A 362 6.40 -5.12 4.34
N VAL A 363 7.45 -5.00 5.19
CA VAL A 363 8.87 -4.96 4.81
C VAL A 363 9.75 -5.84 5.71
N ILE A 364 9.46 -7.15 5.74
CA ILE A 364 10.07 -8.10 6.68
C ILE A 364 11.62 -8.10 6.66
N THR A 365 12.25 -7.93 5.49
CA THR A 365 13.71 -7.90 5.37
C THR A 365 14.33 -6.64 5.95
N ARG A 366 13.65 -5.48 5.84
CA ARG A 366 14.05 -4.23 6.49
C ARG A 366 13.85 -4.29 8.00
N ALA A 367 12.76 -4.91 8.47
CA ALA A 367 12.54 -5.17 9.89
C ALA A 367 13.68 -6.01 10.49
N ARG A 368 14.11 -7.08 9.80
CA ARG A 368 15.29 -7.87 10.21
C ARG A 368 16.56 -7.03 10.23
N ALA A 369 16.78 -6.23 9.18
CA ALA A 369 17.97 -5.41 9.06
C ALA A 369 18.09 -4.36 10.18
N VAL A 370 16.98 -3.71 10.57
CA VAL A 370 17.02 -2.74 11.67
C VAL A 370 17.22 -3.43 13.02
N ALA A 371 16.61 -4.59 13.26
CA ALA A 371 16.84 -5.36 14.47
C ALA A 371 18.31 -5.80 14.61
N ALA A 372 18.93 -6.29 13.52
CA ALA A 372 20.36 -6.60 13.47
C ALA A 372 21.23 -5.37 13.75
N LYS A 373 20.91 -4.22 13.14
CA LYS A 373 21.63 -2.95 13.36
C LYS A 373 21.56 -2.50 14.82
N VAL A 374 20.40 -2.55 15.45
CA VAL A 374 20.20 -2.11 16.85
C VAL A 374 20.89 -3.03 17.85
N THR A 375 20.86 -4.34 17.60
CA THR A 375 21.48 -5.34 18.50
C THR A 375 22.97 -5.53 18.27
N GLY A 376 23.48 -5.21 17.07
CA GLY A 376 24.84 -5.55 16.64
C GLY A 376 25.02 -7.01 16.24
N LEU A 377 23.94 -7.81 16.26
CA LEU A 377 23.96 -9.21 15.85
C LEU A 377 24.02 -9.33 14.31
N PRO A 378 24.67 -10.38 13.77
CA PRO A 378 24.64 -10.64 12.35
C PRO A 378 23.25 -11.13 11.90
N LEU A 379 22.89 -10.93 10.63
CA LEU A 379 21.52 -11.16 10.12
C LEU A 379 21.01 -12.59 10.34
N GLU A 380 21.87 -13.59 10.30
CA GLU A 380 21.55 -15.00 10.53
C GLU A 380 21.16 -15.32 11.99
N LYS A 381 21.43 -14.39 12.93
CA LYS A 381 21.01 -14.48 14.32
C LYS A 381 19.72 -13.70 14.60
N VAL A 382 19.10 -13.14 13.56
CA VAL A 382 17.87 -12.35 13.68
C VAL A 382 16.74 -13.00 12.89
N SER A 383 15.69 -13.44 13.59
CA SER A 383 14.46 -13.95 12.97
C SER A 383 13.34 -12.92 13.05
N VAL A 384 12.49 -12.90 12.01
CA VAL A 384 11.27 -12.08 12.01
C VAL A 384 10.10 -12.98 11.59
N HIS A 385 9.08 -13.04 12.43
CA HIS A 385 7.85 -13.78 12.23
C HIS A 385 6.76 -12.77 11.85
N ASN A 386 6.28 -12.87 10.61
CA ASN A 386 5.26 -11.96 10.10
C ASN A 386 3.86 -12.51 10.37
N PHE A 387 2.91 -11.61 10.62
CA PHE A 387 1.50 -11.91 10.91
C PHE A 387 0.56 -11.14 9.97
N LEU A 388 -0.75 -11.37 10.10
CA LEU A 388 -1.75 -10.49 9.51
C LEU A 388 -1.64 -9.07 10.09
N LEU A 389 -2.10 -8.09 9.33
CA LEU A 389 -2.11 -6.68 9.75
C LEU A 389 -3.56 -6.21 9.95
N GLY A 390 -3.85 -5.57 11.08
CA GLY A 390 -5.11 -4.89 11.37
C GLY A 390 -5.21 -3.50 10.71
N GLY A 391 -4.78 -3.42 9.45
CA GLY A 391 -4.61 -2.20 8.68
C GLY A 391 -3.13 -1.81 8.50
N GLY A 392 -2.77 -1.37 7.29
CA GLY A 392 -1.44 -0.88 6.97
C GLY A 392 -1.50 0.54 6.44
N PHE A 393 -2.21 0.74 5.33
CA PHE A 393 -2.43 2.04 4.68
C PHE A 393 -1.14 2.84 4.37
N GLY A 394 0.04 2.22 4.46
CA GLY A 394 1.34 2.88 4.38
C GLY A 394 2.15 2.81 5.68
N ARG A 395 1.49 2.85 6.85
CA ARG A 395 2.11 2.81 8.18
C ARG A 395 3.06 1.64 8.40
N ARG A 396 2.68 0.46 7.91
CA ARG A 396 3.40 -0.82 8.14
C ARG A 396 4.53 -1.06 7.13
N LEU A 397 4.80 -0.10 6.23
CA LEU A 397 6.06 -0.04 5.47
C LEU A 397 7.21 0.53 6.31
N GLU A 398 6.89 1.23 7.39
CA GLU A 398 7.87 1.84 8.28
C GLU A 398 8.37 0.83 9.32
N ILE A 399 9.61 1.06 9.78
CA ILE A 399 10.34 0.17 10.68
C ILE A 399 10.61 0.81 12.06
N ASP A 400 10.12 2.02 12.27
CA ASP A 400 10.30 2.81 13.50
C ASP A 400 9.76 2.07 14.74
N GLY A 401 8.60 1.42 14.60
CA GLY A 401 8.02 0.60 15.67
C GLY A 401 8.88 -0.62 16.03
N VAL A 402 9.49 -1.27 15.03
CA VAL A 402 10.40 -2.40 15.24
C VAL A 402 11.70 -1.92 15.88
N GLU A 403 12.30 -0.85 15.35
CA GLU A 403 13.52 -0.25 15.89
C GLU A 403 13.35 0.10 17.37
N ARG A 404 12.25 0.79 17.72
CA ARG A 404 11.95 1.17 19.10
C ARG A 404 11.76 -0.04 19.99
N ALA A 405 11.02 -1.05 19.54
CA ALA A 405 10.79 -2.26 20.33
C ALA A 405 12.08 -3.04 20.60
N VAL A 406 12.98 -3.14 19.62
CA VAL A 406 14.28 -3.79 19.80
C VAL A 406 15.19 -3.00 20.74
N ARG A 407 15.17 -1.66 20.66
CA ARG A 407 15.90 -0.79 21.61
C ARG A 407 15.42 -1.01 23.05
N ILE A 408 14.11 -1.13 23.26
CA ILE A 408 13.53 -1.44 24.58
C ILE A 408 13.96 -2.84 25.00
N ALA A 409 13.75 -3.85 24.15
CA ALA A 409 13.97 -5.27 24.46
C ALA A 409 15.42 -5.63 24.79
N ARG A 410 16.41 -4.88 24.28
CA ARG A 410 17.83 -5.08 24.63
C ARG A 410 18.08 -4.99 26.13
N ASP A 411 17.30 -4.16 26.83
CA ASP A 411 17.46 -3.91 28.25
C ASP A 411 16.40 -4.71 29.06
N VAL A 412 15.76 -5.73 28.46
CA VAL A 412 14.75 -6.60 29.09
C VAL A 412 15.19 -8.08 29.04
N PRO A 413 15.22 -8.81 30.17
CA PRO A 413 15.69 -10.20 30.21
C PRO A 413 14.68 -11.25 29.71
N HIS A 414 13.51 -10.83 29.23
CA HIS A 414 12.39 -11.68 28.84
C HIS A 414 11.84 -11.22 27.49
N PRO A 415 11.08 -12.07 26.76
CA PRO A 415 10.30 -11.59 25.63
C PRO A 415 9.39 -10.43 26.06
N VAL A 416 9.33 -9.37 25.28
CA VAL A 416 8.55 -8.18 25.59
C VAL A 416 7.71 -7.75 24.40
N LYS A 417 6.40 -7.61 24.61
CA LYS A 417 5.45 -7.05 23.65
C LYS A 417 5.28 -5.56 23.89
N VAL A 418 5.82 -4.75 22.99
CA VAL A 418 5.69 -3.29 23.03
C VAL A 418 4.42 -2.89 22.29
N ILE A 419 3.53 -2.14 22.97
CA ILE A 419 2.25 -1.69 22.42
C ILE A 419 2.17 -0.17 22.55
N TRP A 420 1.94 0.51 21.42
CA TRP A 420 1.68 1.94 21.39
C TRP A 420 0.22 2.18 21.80
N SER A 421 -0.02 3.23 22.59
CA SER A 421 -1.38 3.72 22.79
C SER A 421 -1.92 4.25 21.45
N ARG A 422 -3.25 4.43 21.34
CA ARG A 422 -3.80 5.07 20.14
C ARG A 422 -3.32 6.53 20.05
N GLU A 423 -3.20 7.18 21.18
CA GLU A 423 -2.71 8.54 21.34
C GLU A 423 -1.30 8.68 20.79
N ASP A 424 -0.39 7.79 21.19
CA ASP A 424 0.98 7.78 20.66
C ASP A 424 1.02 7.41 19.18
N ASP A 425 0.16 6.48 18.73
CA ASP A 425 0.08 6.06 17.32
C ASP A 425 -0.34 7.21 16.40
N ILE A 426 -1.26 8.09 16.84
CA ILE A 426 -1.63 9.29 16.07
C ILE A 426 -0.59 10.39 16.21
N GLN A 427 -0.12 10.70 17.42
CA GLN A 427 0.79 11.83 17.67
C GLN A 427 2.22 11.59 17.20
N HIS A 428 2.61 10.32 16.99
CA HIS A 428 3.92 9.92 16.50
C HIS A 428 3.81 9.04 15.24
N ASP A 429 2.75 9.24 14.45
CA ASP A 429 2.65 8.62 13.14
C ASP A 429 3.79 9.10 12.22
N MET A 430 4.01 8.35 11.15
CA MET A 430 4.83 8.73 10.02
C MET A 430 3.91 9.36 8.96
N TYR A 431 3.65 10.66 9.05
CA TYR A 431 2.53 11.28 8.35
C TYR A 431 2.64 11.25 6.82
N ARG A 432 1.49 11.25 6.12
CA ARG A 432 1.46 11.74 4.73
C ARG A 432 2.05 13.16 4.71
N PRO A 433 2.96 13.53 3.81
CA PRO A 433 3.48 14.89 3.75
C PRO A 433 2.38 15.94 3.60
N TYR A 434 2.65 17.15 4.09
CA TYR A 434 1.96 18.34 3.63
C TYR A 434 2.43 18.67 2.21
N PHE A 435 1.50 19.10 1.35
CA PHE A 435 1.80 19.54 -0.01
C PHE A 435 1.29 20.95 -0.27
N TYR A 436 2.11 21.72 -0.97
CA TYR A 436 1.78 23.05 -1.48
C TYR A 436 2.00 23.04 -3.00
N ASP A 437 0.92 23.12 -3.75
CA ASP A 437 0.93 22.98 -5.20
C ASP A 437 0.52 24.29 -5.87
N GLN A 438 1.32 24.75 -6.84
CA GLN A 438 1.00 25.91 -7.68
C GLN A 438 0.60 25.41 -9.08
N MET A 439 -0.60 25.79 -9.48
CA MET A 439 -1.20 25.44 -10.76
C MET A 439 -1.35 26.65 -11.65
N ARG A 440 -1.02 26.48 -12.92
CA ARG A 440 -1.27 27.50 -13.95
C ARG A 440 -1.75 26.84 -15.25
N ALA A 441 -2.78 27.39 -15.88
CA ALA A 441 -3.23 26.97 -17.20
C ALA A 441 -3.45 28.16 -18.14
N GLY A 442 -2.99 28.02 -19.37
CA GLY A 442 -3.26 28.92 -20.48
C GLY A 442 -4.43 28.39 -21.29
N LEU A 443 -5.43 29.23 -21.55
CA LEU A 443 -6.61 28.92 -22.35
C LEU A 443 -6.59 29.75 -23.63
N ASP A 444 -7.06 29.16 -24.74
CA ASP A 444 -7.37 29.93 -25.94
C ASP A 444 -8.74 30.64 -25.84
N ALA A 445 -9.15 31.30 -26.93
CA ALA A 445 -10.41 32.04 -26.98
C ALA A 445 -11.66 31.15 -26.91
N GLN A 446 -11.51 29.85 -27.17
CA GLN A 446 -12.57 28.84 -27.09
C GLN A 446 -12.66 28.21 -25.69
N GLY A 447 -11.66 28.48 -24.83
CA GLY A 447 -11.57 27.89 -23.49
C GLY A 447 -10.84 26.55 -23.46
N ASP A 448 -10.19 26.15 -24.56
CA ASP A 448 -9.38 24.93 -24.62
C ASP A 448 -8.01 25.17 -23.99
N VAL A 449 -7.47 24.15 -23.32
CA VAL A 449 -6.16 24.23 -22.66
C VAL A 449 -5.04 24.20 -23.71
N VAL A 450 -4.24 25.25 -23.75
CA VAL A 450 -3.06 25.36 -24.62
C VAL A 450 -1.75 25.22 -23.87
N ALA A 451 -1.73 25.51 -22.56
CA ALA A 451 -0.56 25.36 -21.70
C ALA A 451 -0.97 24.89 -20.30
N TRP A 452 -0.19 23.98 -19.72
CA TRP A 452 -0.38 23.46 -18.37
C TRP A 452 0.91 23.55 -17.58
N SER A 453 0.85 24.01 -16.33
CA SER A 453 1.96 23.99 -15.38
C SER A 453 1.48 23.51 -14.02
N HIS A 454 2.23 22.57 -13.44
CA HIS A 454 2.04 22.04 -12.09
C HIS A 454 3.38 22.05 -11.35
N HIS A 455 3.46 22.81 -10.27
CA HIS A 455 4.63 22.81 -9.39
C HIS A 455 4.23 22.28 -8.01
N THR A 456 4.76 21.12 -7.63
CA THR A 456 4.56 20.51 -6.31
C THR A 456 5.72 20.86 -5.38
N THR A 457 5.40 21.35 -4.18
CA THR A 457 6.36 21.51 -3.07
C THR A 457 5.96 20.61 -1.91
N GLY A 458 6.88 19.78 -1.44
CA GLY A 458 6.64 18.85 -0.34
C GLY A 458 7.77 17.84 -0.13
N SER A 459 7.64 16.99 0.87
CA SER A 459 8.71 16.06 1.27
C SER A 459 8.92 14.96 0.23
N SER A 460 10.16 14.45 0.11
CA SER A 460 10.42 13.24 -0.68
C SER A 460 10.38 12.02 0.22
N VAL A 461 9.31 11.23 0.10
CA VAL A 461 9.19 9.97 0.84
C VAL A 461 10.20 8.94 0.34
N LEU A 462 10.43 8.80 -0.98
CA LEU A 462 11.46 7.90 -1.50
C LEU A 462 12.86 8.33 -1.10
N GLY A 463 13.15 9.64 -1.08
CA GLY A 463 14.44 10.17 -0.67
C GLY A 463 14.81 9.80 0.77
N ARG A 464 13.82 9.61 1.64
CA ARG A 464 14.00 9.05 3.00
C ARG A 464 13.98 7.52 2.99
N PHE A 465 12.99 6.93 2.36
CA PHE A 465 12.65 5.51 2.50
C PHE A 465 13.60 4.59 1.73
N LEU A 466 13.97 4.99 0.50
CA LEU A 466 14.88 4.29 -0.39
C LEU A 466 15.82 5.31 -1.06
N PRO A 467 16.77 5.92 -0.33
CA PRO A 467 17.60 7.02 -0.84
C PRO A 467 18.28 6.75 -2.19
N PRO A 468 18.77 5.53 -2.51
CA PRO A 468 19.33 5.24 -3.83
C PRO A 468 18.36 5.39 -5.01
N ALA A 469 17.05 5.35 -4.77
CA ALA A 469 16.02 5.57 -5.79
C ALA A 469 15.76 7.06 -6.07
N PHE A 470 16.21 7.96 -5.20
CA PHE A 470 16.15 9.42 -5.41
C PHE A 470 17.45 9.91 -6.04
N ASN A 471 17.54 9.91 -7.37
CA ASN A 471 18.79 10.17 -8.10
C ASN A 471 18.73 11.28 -9.16
N ASN A 472 17.55 11.88 -9.38
CA ASN A 472 17.35 12.89 -10.43
C ASN A 472 16.81 14.23 -9.90
N GLY A 473 16.91 14.47 -8.59
CA GLY A 473 16.44 15.70 -7.94
C GLY A 473 14.93 15.77 -7.69
N TRP A 474 14.17 14.73 -8.07
CA TRP A 474 12.74 14.61 -7.80
C TRP A 474 12.33 13.18 -7.44
N ASP A 475 11.16 13.06 -6.81
CA ASP A 475 10.62 11.81 -6.28
C ASP A 475 9.48 11.30 -7.18
N PRO A 476 9.67 10.17 -7.90
CA PRO A 476 8.68 9.69 -8.86
C PRO A 476 7.39 9.18 -8.24
N GLU A 477 7.41 8.74 -6.99
CA GLU A 477 6.19 8.33 -6.28
C GLU A 477 5.43 9.55 -5.77
N THR A 478 6.13 10.65 -5.49
CA THR A 478 5.50 11.90 -5.04
C THR A 478 4.82 12.63 -6.20
N VAL A 479 5.45 12.72 -7.37
CA VAL A 479 4.90 13.49 -8.52
C VAL A 479 3.97 12.66 -9.42
N ASP A 480 3.73 11.38 -9.11
CA ASP A 480 2.80 10.55 -9.87
C ASP A 480 1.37 11.13 -9.81
N GLY A 481 0.69 11.14 -10.95
CA GLY A 481 -0.54 11.89 -11.20
C GLY A 481 -0.33 13.32 -11.73
N ALA A 482 0.75 14.00 -11.35
CA ALA A 482 1.12 15.32 -11.89
C ALA A 482 2.00 15.21 -13.14
N GLU A 483 3.00 14.31 -13.11
CA GLU A 483 3.89 14.05 -14.25
C GLU A 483 3.11 13.47 -15.44
N LYS A 484 2.18 12.56 -15.16
CA LYS A 484 1.45 11.75 -16.14
C LYS A 484 -0.08 11.85 -15.93
N PRO A 485 -0.68 13.04 -16.04
CA PRO A 485 -2.14 13.18 -15.98
C PRO A 485 -2.77 12.42 -17.15
N PRO A 486 -4.03 11.96 -17.05
CA PRO A 486 -4.67 11.18 -18.11
C PRO A 486 -4.98 12.01 -19.37
N TYR A 487 -4.79 13.33 -19.32
CA TYR A 487 -5.12 14.30 -20.37
C TYR A 487 -3.98 14.56 -21.34
N ASP A 488 -4.35 14.86 -22.58
CA ASP A 488 -3.44 15.28 -23.63
C ASP A 488 -3.30 16.81 -23.66
N PHE A 489 -2.22 17.32 -23.07
CA PHE A 489 -1.89 18.74 -23.11
C PHE A 489 -0.86 19.01 -24.20
N LYS A 490 -1.15 19.99 -25.07
CA LYS A 490 -0.24 20.41 -26.15
C LYS A 490 1.11 20.91 -25.62
N ALA A 491 1.09 21.62 -24.49
CA ALA A 491 2.28 22.05 -23.77
C ALA A 491 2.08 21.83 -22.27
N ILE A 492 3.04 21.19 -21.62
CA ILE A 492 3.00 20.84 -20.20
C ILE A 492 4.37 21.06 -19.56
N GLN A 493 4.35 21.68 -18.38
CA GLN A 493 5.48 21.80 -17.47
C GLN A 493 5.12 21.18 -16.11
N VAL A 494 6.01 20.37 -15.56
CA VAL A 494 5.89 19.84 -14.19
C VAL A 494 7.21 20.07 -13.47
N ASN A 495 7.12 20.67 -12.28
CA ASN A 495 8.27 21.00 -11.45
C ASN A 495 8.07 20.45 -10.03
N TYR A 496 9.16 20.16 -9.35
CA TYR A 496 9.14 19.66 -7.98
C TYR A 496 10.18 20.35 -7.10
N THR A 497 9.75 20.81 -5.93
CA THR A 497 10.63 21.30 -4.87
C THR A 497 10.53 20.36 -3.67
N ARG A 498 11.62 19.64 -3.40
CA ARG A 498 11.75 18.82 -2.20
C ARG A 498 11.87 19.72 -0.98
N HIS A 499 10.94 19.59 -0.04
CA HIS A 499 10.96 20.34 1.21
C HIS A 499 10.44 19.50 2.38
N GLU A 500 11.32 19.16 3.32
CA GLU A 500 10.97 18.44 4.54
C GLU A 500 10.58 19.39 5.68
N PRO A 501 9.53 19.09 6.45
CA PRO A 501 9.27 19.78 7.69
C PRO A 501 10.38 19.48 8.74
N PRO A 502 10.67 20.40 9.68
CA PRO A 502 11.70 20.19 10.69
C PRO A 502 11.43 18.99 11.60
N HIS A 503 12.19 17.90 11.44
CA HIS A 503 12.13 16.66 12.23
C HIS A 503 10.80 15.88 12.24
N ILE A 504 9.74 16.38 11.60
CA ILE A 504 8.47 15.67 11.47
C ILE A 504 8.64 14.58 10.39
N PRO A 505 8.49 13.30 10.72
CA PRO A 505 8.71 12.24 9.75
C PRO A 505 7.53 12.11 8.79
N THR A 506 7.85 11.84 7.51
CA THR A 506 6.83 11.64 6.48
C THR A 506 6.94 10.29 5.80
N ALA A 507 5.81 9.63 5.53
CA ALA A 507 5.73 8.34 4.86
C ALA A 507 4.66 8.26 3.77
N PHE A 508 4.66 7.12 3.08
CA PHE A 508 3.60 6.78 2.14
C PHE A 508 2.31 6.63 2.91
N TRP A 509 1.23 7.25 2.41
CA TRP A 509 -0.13 7.05 2.87
C TRP A 509 -0.98 6.53 1.72
N ARG A 510 -2.00 5.71 1.97
CA ARG A 510 -2.75 4.98 0.93
C ARG A 510 -3.24 5.93 -0.17
N GLY A 511 -2.67 5.78 -1.36
CA GLY A 511 -2.89 6.67 -2.51
C GLY A 511 -1.62 7.37 -2.98
N VAL A 512 -0.56 7.40 -2.17
CA VAL A 512 0.80 7.88 -2.48
C VAL A 512 0.76 9.28 -3.13
N GLY A 513 1.60 9.60 -4.12
CA GLY A 513 1.52 10.85 -4.88
C GLY A 513 0.14 11.11 -5.48
N PRO A 514 -0.52 10.13 -6.12
CA PRO A 514 -1.85 10.32 -6.69
C PRO A 514 -2.90 10.84 -5.68
N SER A 515 -2.76 10.53 -4.38
CA SER A 515 -3.70 11.03 -3.36
C SER A 515 -3.72 12.56 -3.20
N HIS A 516 -2.67 13.27 -3.61
CA HIS A 516 -2.68 14.74 -3.69
C HIS A 516 -2.74 15.23 -5.12
N ASN A 517 -1.94 14.68 -6.03
CA ASN A 517 -1.88 15.18 -7.40
C ASN A 517 -3.20 15.03 -8.15
N VAL A 518 -3.92 13.91 -7.99
CA VAL A 518 -5.21 13.73 -8.65
C VAL A 518 -6.24 14.71 -8.09
N PHE A 519 -6.19 15.03 -6.78
CA PHE A 519 -7.01 16.10 -6.21
C PHE A 519 -6.74 17.45 -6.88
N VAL A 520 -5.47 17.85 -6.97
CA VAL A 520 -5.06 19.12 -7.58
C VAL A 520 -5.44 19.19 -9.07
N VAL A 521 -5.06 18.17 -9.85
CA VAL A 521 -5.30 18.11 -11.30
C VAL A 521 -6.80 18.13 -11.59
N GLU A 522 -7.59 17.25 -10.96
CA GLU A 522 -9.01 17.11 -11.28
C GLU A 522 -9.86 18.26 -10.73
N SER A 523 -9.48 18.88 -9.62
CA SER A 523 -10.14 20.10 -9.15
C SER A 523 -9.82 21.28 -10.05
N PHE A 524 -8.57 21.43 -10.51
CA PHE A 524 -8.20 22.53 -11.40
C PHE A 524 -8.83 22.38 -12.78
N ILE A 525 -8.90 21.16 -13.33
CA ILE A 525 -9.64 20.90 -14.58
C ILE A 525 -11.12 21.28 -14.46
N ASP A 526 -11.74 21.06 -13.29
CA ASP A 526 -13.12 21.50 -13.05
C ASP A 526 -13.26 23.03 -12.98
N GLU A 527 -12.25 23.73 -12.46
CA GLU A 527 -12.18 25.20 -12.52
C GLU A 527 -12.05 25.71 -13.95
N LEU A 528 -11.24 25.05 -14.79
CA LEU A 528 -11.11 25.40 -16.21
C LEU A 528 -12.43 25.17 -16.95
N ALA A 529 -13.12 24.06 -16.71
CA ALA A 529 -14.44 23.80 -17.26
C ALA A 529 -15.45 24.88 -16.88
N ALA A 530 -15.49 25.28 -15.60
CA ALA A 530 -16.36 26.36 -15.14
C ALA A 530 -16.00 27.73 -15.76
N SER A 531 -14.71 28.03 -15.89
CA SER A 531 -14.22 29.24 -16.56
C SER A 531 -14.62 29.29 -18.04
N ALA A 532 -14.56 28.15 -18.73
CA ALA A 532 -15.03 27.97 -20.10
C ALA A 532 -16.56 27.90 -20.23
N LYS A 533 -17.29 27.88 -19.10
CA LYS A 533 -18.75 27.67 -19.05
C LYS A 533 -19.18 26.36 -19.74
N ALA A 534 -18.34 25.34 -19.65
CA ALA A 534 -18.56 24.03 -20.23
C ALA A 534 -19.08 23.04 -19.18
N ASP A 535 -19.83 22.02 -19.63
CA ASP A 535 -20.14 20.86 -18.78
C ASP A 535 -18.84 20.11 -18.43
N PRO A 536 -18.60 19.78 -17.15
CA PRO A 536 -17.31 19.23 -16.71
C PRO A 536 -17.05 17.80 -17.20
N LEU A 537 -18.08 17.04 -17.59
CA LEU A 537 -17.89 15.76 -18.26
C LEU A 537 -17.41 15.99 -19.71
N ALA A 538 -18.11 16.84 -20.45
CA ALA A 538 -17.76 17.17 -21.84
C ALA A 538 -16.34 17.76 -21.94
N TYR A 539 -15.97 18.65 -21.01
CA TYR A 539 -14.65 19.25 -20.97
C TYR A 539 -13.54 18.21 -20.81
N ARG A 540 -13.69 17.26 -19.87
CA ARG A 540 -12.74 16.16 -19.69
C ARG A 540 -12.67 15.23 -20.90
N LEU A 541 -13.82 14.87 -21.48
CA LEU A 541 -13.86 14.02 -22.67
C LEU A 541 -13.13 14.67 -23.87
N ALA A 542 -13.19 15.99 -24.00
CA ALA A 542 -12.45 16.70 -25.05
C ALA A 542 -10.92 16.57 -24.89
N LEU A 543 -10.43 16.51 -23.65
CA LEU A 543 -9.01 16.35 -23.30
C LEU A 543 -8.53 14.89 -23.31
N LEU A 544 -9.44 13.91 -23.36
CA LEU A 544 -9.13 12.47 -23.30
C LEU A 544 -9.11 11.78 -24.68
N LYS A 545 -9.19 12.52 -25.78
CA LYS A 545 -9.31 11.93 -27.14
C LYS A 545 -8.19 10.95 -27.50
N GLN A 546 -6.99 11.12 -26.94
CA GLN A 546 -5.84 10.21 -27.15
C GLN A 546 -5.74 9.10 -26.09
N ASN A 547 -6.72 9.00 -25.19
CA ASN A 547 -6.74 8.06 -24.07
C ASN A 547 -8.08 7.32 -23.99
N PRO A 548 -8.36 6.40 -24.93
CA PRO A 548 -9.67 5.76 -25.05
C PRO A 548 -10.07 4.92 -23.83
N ARG A 549 -9.11 4.40 -23.04
CA ARG A 549 -9.40 3.64 -21.82
C ARG A 549 -9.88 4.56 -20.69
N ALA A 550 -9.22 5.71 -20.50
CA ALA A 550 -9.69 6.75 -19.57
C ALA A 550 -11.06 7.29 -20.00
N GLU A 551 -11.24 7.55 -21.30
CA GLU A 551 -12.51 7.98 -21.87
C GLU A 551 -13.64 6.96 -21.61
N GLN A 552 -13.35 5.67 -21.79
CA GLN A 552 -14.31 4.58 -21.57
C GLN A 552 -14.77 4.50 -20.12
N VAL A 553 -13.86 4.54 -19.14
CA VAL A 553 -14.25 4.50 -17.72
C VAL A 553 -15.01 5.76 -17.32
N LEU A 554 -14.64 6.93 -17.82
CA LEU A 554 -15.35 8.19 -17.54
C LEU A 554 -16.78 8.16 -18.10
N LYS A 555 -16.96 7.73 -19.36
CA LYS A 555 -18.29 7.56 -19.96
C LYS A 555 -19.13 6.55 -19.19
N LEU A 556 -18.55 5.42 -18.79
CA LEU A 556 -19.28 4.40 -18.03
C LEU A 556 -19.72 4.93 -16.66
N ALA A 557 -18.84 5.60 -15.91
CA ALA A 557 -19.19 6.18 -14.61
C ALA A 557 -20.31 7.22 -14.77
N ALA A 558 -20.19 8.13 -15.74
CA ALA A 558 -21.20 9.14 -16.03
C ALA A 558 -22.55 8.51 -16.43
N GLN A 559 -22.54 7.50 -17.29
CA GLN A 559 -23.75 6.77 -17.70
C GLN A 559 -24.44 6.11 -16.49
N LYS A 560 -23.67 5.41 -15.65
CA LYS A 560 -24.21 4.68 -14.47
C LYS A 560 -24.69 5.61 -13.36
N ALA A 561 -24.08 6.79 -13.24
CA ALA A 561 -24.57 7.85 -12.36
C ALA A 561 -25.80 8.59 -12.92
N GLY A 562 -26.09 8.42 -14.21
CA GLY A 562 -27.13 9.19 -14.90
C GLY A 562 -26.76 10.67 -14.99
N TRP A 563 -25.54 10.98 -15.42
CA TRP A 563 -25.06 12.36 -15.56
C TRP A 563 -25.95 13.18 -16.48
N LYS A 564 -26.45 14.31 -15.97
CA LYS A 564 -27.25 15.30 -16.70
C LYS A 564 -26.73 16.73 -16.45
N GLY A 565 -25.46 16.84 -16.04
CA GLY A 565 -24.87 18.04 -15.46
C GLY A 565 -24.67 17.93 -13.95
N SER A 566 -23.99 18.92 -13.39
CA SER A 566 -23.73 19.03 -11.96
C SER A 566 -25.00 19.48 -11.21
N HIS A 567 -25.33 18.87 -10.07
CA HIS A 567 -26.47 19.32 -9.25
C HIS A 567 -26.19 20.71 -8.64
N ALA A 568 -27.25 21.51 -8.43
CA ALA A 568 -27.20 22.87 -7.88
C ALA A 568 -27.99 23.01 -6.57
N GLY A 569 -27.70 24.07 -5.81
CA GLY A 569 -28.31 24.31 -4.50
C GLY A 569 -27.72 23.38 -3.43
N LYS A 570 -28.52 22.87 -2.50
CA LYS A 570 -27.99 22.03 -1.41
C LYS A 570 -27.47 20.65 -1.85
N THR A 571 -27.62 20.27 -3.12
CA THR A 571 -27.09 19.00 -3.66
C THR A 571 -26.12 19.30 -4.77
N GLY A 572 -25.00 18.60 -4.77
CA GLY A 572 -23.93 18.74 -5.75
C GLY A 572 -23.56 17.39 -6.34
N ARG A 573 -23.12 17.42 -7.59
CA ARG A 573 -22.55 16.25 -8.26
C ARG A 573 -21.24 16.63 -8.91
N GLY A 574 -20.20 15.90 -8.55
CA GLY A 574 -18.85 16.07 -9.07
C GLY A 574 -18.33 14.77 -9.65
N LEU A 575 -17.34 14.88 -10.52
CA LEU A 575 -16.68 13.73 -11.12
C LEU A 575 -15.17 13.93 -11.17
N SER A 576 -14.47 12.81 -11.35
CA SER A 576 -13.04 12.75 -11.56
C SER A 576 -12.67 11.60 -12.48
N VAL A 577 -11.49 11.69 -13.09
CA VAL A 577 -10.86 10.59 -13.84
C VAL A 577 -9.36 10.58 -13.56
N GLN A 578 -8.78 9.38 -13.48
CA GLN A 578 -7.34 9.21 -13.28
C GLN A 578 -6.81 8.00 -14.05
N PHE A 579 -5.49 8.02 -14.24
CA PHE A 579 -4.69 6.82 -14.49
C PHE A 579 -3.59 6.78 -13.44
N ALA A 580 -3.62 5.79 -12.56
CA ALA A 580 -2.62 5.61 -11.51
C ALA A 580 -2.47 4.12 -11.19
N PHE A 581 -1.27 3.70 -10.81
CA PHE A 581 -0.98 2.31 -10.43
C PHE A 581 -1.32 1.26 -11.51
N GLY A 582 -1.36 1.66 -12.79
CA GLY A 582 -1.76 0.80 -13.91
C GLY A 582 -3.27 0.60 -14.06
N THR A 583 -4.08 1.40 -13.36
CA THR A 583 -5.55 1.31 -13.37
C THR A 583 -6.15 2.64 -13.83
N TYR A 584 -7.04 2.59 -14.81
CA TYR A 584 -7.91 3.70 -15.17
C TYR A 584 -9.14 3.67 -14.27
N MET A 585 -9.50 4.81 -13.71
CA MET A 585 -10.65 4.91 -12.81
C MET A 585 -11.33 6.26 -12.96
N ALA A 586 -12.66 6.24 -12.94
CA ALA A 586 -13.48 7.44 -12.87
C ALA A 586 -14.52 7.29 -11.76
N MET A 587 -14.78 8.38 -11.05
CA MET A 587 -15.80 8.43 -10.01
C MET A 587 -16.78 9.57 -10.26
N VAL A 588 -18.04 9.33 -9.91
CA VAL A 588 -19.08 10.36 -9.79
C VAL A 588 -19.60 10.34 -8.36
N VAL A 589 -19.61 11.49 -7.71
CA VAL A 589 -20.01 11.66 -6.32
C VAL A 589 -21.24 12.55 -6.25
N ASP A 590 -22.29 12.06 -5.60
CA ASP A 590 -23.44 12.86 -5.17
C ASP A 590 -23.28 13.23 -3.69
N ALA A 591 -23.36 14.53 -3.40
CA ALA A 591 -23.23 15.05 -2.04
C ALA A 591 -24.33 16.06 -1.72
N HIS A 592 -24.83 16.02 -0.50
CA HIS A 592 -25.71 17.04 0.07
C HIS A 592 -24.90 17.94 1.00
N ILE A 593 -24.96 19.24 0.76
CA ILE A 593 -24.31 20.27 1.56
C ILE A 593 -25.40 21.07 2.28
N GLN A 594 -25.33 21.12 3.60
CA GLN A 594 -26.24 21.91 4.43
C GLN A 594 -25.50 22.42 5.66
N ASP A 595 -25.63 23.72 5.95
CA ASP A 595 -25.10 24.34 7.17
C ASP A 595 -23.59 24.08 7.38
N GLY A 596 -22.82 24.05 6.28
CA GLY A 596 -21.39 23.74 6.28
C GLY A 596 -21.04 22.25 6.36
N GLU A 597 -22.02 21.37 6.62
CA GLU A 597 -21.83 19.93 6.65
C GLU A 597 -21.97 19.31 5.26
N VAL A 598 -21.14 18.29 4.99
CA VAL A 598 -21.14 17.55 3.73
C VAL A 598 -21.51 16.10 4.00
N ARG A 599 -22.61 15.63 3.39
CA ARG A 599 -23.03 14.24 3.42
C ARG A 599 -22.95 13.64 2.02
N VAL A 600 -22.07 12.65 1.85
CA VAL A 600 -22.01 11.87 0.61
C VAL A 600 -23.18 10.88 0.58
N SER A 601 -23.99 10.91 -0.47
CA SER A 601 -25.16 10.03 -0.60
C SER A 601 -24.86 8.81 -1.47
N ARG A 602 -24.13 9.02 -2.57
CA ARG A 602 -23.78 7.97 -3.53
C ARG A 602 -22.45 8.22 -4.20
N VAL A 603 -21.69 7.15 -4.42
CA VAL A 603 -20.48 7.14 -5.23
C VAL A 603 -20.61 6.07 -6.30
N VAL A 604 -20.47 6.47 -7.56
CA VAL A 604 -20.42 5.55 -8.71
C VAL A 604 -18.99 5.50 -9.20
N CYS A 605 -18.38 4.32 -9.16
CA CYS A 605 -17.02 4.07 -9.63
C CYS A 605 -17.05 3.18 -10.87
N ALA A 606 -16.37 3.61 -11.94
CA ALA A 606 -16.04 2.75 -13.06
C ALA A 606 -14.52 2.61 -13.19
N LEU A 607 -14.03 1.41 -13.47
CA LEU A 607 -12.60 1.14 -13.53
C LEU A 607 -12.24 0.11 -14.61
N ASP A 608 -11.01 0.24 -15.12
CA ASP A 608 -10.31 -0.74 -15.95
C ASP A 608 -8.94 -0.99 -15.31
N CYS A 609 -8.81 -2.15 -14.67
CA CYS A 609 -7.58 -2.62 -14.04
C CYS A 609 -6.99 -3.84 -14.76
N GLY A 610 -7.24 -3.99 -16.08
CA GLY A 610 -6.83 -5.19 -16.81
C GLY A 610 -7.63 -6.44 -16.41
N VAL A 611 -7.02 -7.61 -16.56
CA VAL A 611 -7.63 -8.88 -16.14
C VAL A 611 -7.87 -8.87 -14.63
N VAL A 612 -9.13 -9.02 -14.24
CA VAL A 612 -9.53 -9.11 -12.84
C VAL A 612 -9.32 -10.53 -12.34
N VAL A 613 -8.58 -10.69 -11.23
CA VAL A 613 -8.38 -12.01 -10.62
C VAL A 613 -9.60 -12.44 -9.79
N ASN A 614 -10.02 -11.61 -8.84
CA ASN A 614 -11.25 -11.82 -8.07
C ASN A 614 -12.10 -10.53 -8.09
N PRO A 615 -13.24 -10.51 -8.81
CA PRO A 615 -14.10 -9.33 -8.88
C PRO A 615 -14.63 -8.86 -7.53
N ASP A 616 -14.87 -9.77 -6.59
CA ASP A 616 -15.37 -9.43 -5.25
C ASP A 616 -14.33 -8.66 -4.44
N THR A 617 -13.06 -9.11 -4.48
CA THR A 617 -11.95 -8.39 -3.85
C THR A 617 -11.75 -6.99 -4.45
N VAL A 618 -11.86 -6.85 -5.78
CA VAL A 618 -11.74 -5.53 -6.44
C VAL A 618 -12.86 -4.60 -5.97
N LYS A 619 -14.11 -5.09 -5.91
CA LYS A 619 -15.24 -4.32 -5.39
C LYS A 619 -15.02 -3.90 -3.93
N ALA A 620 -14.66 -4.83 -3.05
CA ALA A 620 -14.39 -4.55 -1.64
C ALA A 620 -13.25 -3.53 -1.46
N GLN A 621 -12.21 -3.60 -2.30
CA GLN A 621 -11.13 -2.63 -2.32
C GLN A 621 -11.59 -1.23 -2.70
N VAL A 622 -12.48 -1.10 -3.68
CA VAL A 622 -13.10 0.19 -4.06
C VAL A 622 -13.94 0.73 -2.92
N GLU A 623 -14.79 -0.10 -2.30
CA GLU A 623 -15.64 0.30 -1.18
C GLU A 623 -14.82 0.86 0.00
N GLY A 624 -13.79 0.12 0.44
CA GLY A 624 -12.90 0.56 1.49
C GLY A 624 -12.07 1.80 1.11
N ALA A 625 -11.65 1.92 -0.15
CA ALA A 625 -10.91 3.09 -0.64
C ALA A 625 -11.78 4.36 -0.68
N VAL A 626 -13.04 4.23 -1.08
CA VAL A 626 -14.02 5.33 -1.05
C VAL A 626 -14.23 5.80 0.39
N ILE A 627 -14.52 4.90 1.34
CA ILE A 627 -14.72 5.29 2.75
C ILE A 627 -13.48 6.00 3.33
N PHE A 628 -12.29 5.47 3.03
CA PHE A 628 -11.03 6.04 3.47
C PHE A 628 -10.76 7.42 2.83
N GLY A 629 -11.03 7.58 1.53
CA GLY A 629 -10.88 8.86 0.84
C GLY A 629 -11.89 9.91 1.30
N ILE A 630 -13.13 9.54 1.67
CA ILE A 630 -14.11 10.49 2.25
C ILE A 630 -13.58 11.00 3.58
N SER A 631 -13.08 10.08 4.42
CA SER A 631 -12.50 10.44 5.73
C SER A 631 -11.36 11.44 5.58
N GLY A 632 -10.40 11.14 4.69
CA GLY A 632 -9.26 12.03 4.43
C GLY A 632 -9.67 13.39 3.83
N ALA A 633 -10.60 13.41 2.89
CA ALA A 633 -11.04 14.65 2.24
C ALA A 633 -11.90 15.55 3.17
N LEU A 634 -12.77 14.97 3.99
CA LEU A 634 -13.67 15.73 4.84
C LEU A 634 -13.05 16.15 6.17
N TYR A 635 -12.22 15.30 6.78
CA TYR A 635 -11.81 15.45 8.18
C TYR A 635 -10.31 15.28 8.44
N GLY A 636 -9.56 14.65 7.53
CA GLY A 636 -8.15 14.34 7.73
C GLY A 636 -7.30 15.61 7.87
N ASP A 637 -6.77 15.85 9.07
CA ASP A 637 -5.88 16.97 9.38
C ASP A 637 -5.03 16.61 10.60
N VAL A 638 -3.71 16.70 10.46
CA VAL A 638 -2.75 16.67 11.58
C VAL A 638 -2.10 18.04 11.67
N THR A 639 -2.38 18.74 12.76
CA THR A 639 -1.90 20.10 13.01
C THR A 639 -0.92 20.16 14.18
N PHE A 640 -0.08 21.20 14.16
CA PHE A 640 0.99 21.41 15.11
C PHE A 640 0.80 22.73 15.84
N LYS A 641 0.98 22.69 17.16
CA LYS A 641 1.02 23.86 18.04
C LYS A 641 2.05 23.62 19.15
N ASP A 642 2.90 24.61 19.39
CA ASP A 642 3.98 24.52 20.40
C ASP A 642 4.85 23.26 20.22
N GLY A 643 5.13 22.90 18.96
CA GLY A 643 5.91 21.72 18.59
C GLY A 643 5.16 20.38 18.65
N ARG A 644 3.92 20.37 19.11
CA ARG A 644 3.16 19.16 19.43
C ARG A 644 2.02 18.95 18.45
N VAL A 645 1.69 17.70 18.20
CA VAL A 645 0.51 17.31 17.44
C VAL A 645 -0.75 17.55 18.28
N GLU A 646 -1.72 18.27 17.70
CA GLU A 646 -2.96 18.62 18.41
C GLU A 646 -3.94 17.46 18.48
N GLN A 647 -4.02 16.61 17.44
CA GLN A 647 -4.93 15.47 17.38
C GLN A 647 -4.36 14.25 18.10
N THR A 648 -5.23 13.51 18.79
CA THR A 648 -4.82 12.42 19.67
C THR A 648 -5.49 11.09 19.34
N ASN A 649 -6.77 11.05 18.98
CA ASN A 649 -7.52 9.80 18.81
C ASN A 649 -8.71 10.01 17.85
N PHE A 650 -9.55 9.01 17.60
CA PHE A 650 -10.68 9.09 16.67
C PHE A 650 -11.77 10.11 17.03
N HIS A 651 -11.70 10.75 18.21
CA HIS A 651 -12.65 11.79 18.61
C HIS A 651 -12.26 13.17 18.06
N ASP A 652 -10.96 13.43 17.85
CA ASP A 652 -10.41 14.68 17.32
C ASP A 652 -9.69 14.50 15.96
N TYR A 653 -9.16 13.30 15.65
CA TYR A 653 -8.83 12.82 14.31
C TYR A 653 -9.96 11.96 13.74
N ARG A 654 -11.04 12.61 13.28
CA ARG A 654 -12.27 11.92 12.88
C ARG A 654 -12.09 11.11 11.60
N VAL A 655 -12.64 9.89 11.62
CA VAL A 655 -12.88 9.04 10.44
C VAL A 655 -14.38 8.87 10.22
N LEU A 656 -14.78 8.56 8.98
CA LEU A 656 -16.19 8.35 8.61
C LEU A 656 -16.83 7.25 9.48
N ARG A 657 -18.03 7.48 10.01
CA ARG A 657 -18.78 6.49 10.79
C ARG A 657 -19.70 5.65 9.90
N MET A 658 -20.11 4.48 10.39
CA MET A 658 -20.95 3.53 9.62
C MET A 658 -22.24 4.16 9.08
N HIS A 659 -22.92 5.01 9.86
CA HIS A 659 -24.17 5.67 9.45
C HIS A 659 -23.98 6.75 8.36
N GLU A 660 -22.73 7.14 8.10
CA GLU A 660 -22.34 8.15 7.11
C GLU A 660 -21.83 7.52 5.82
N THR A 661 -21.76 6.19 5.76
CA THR A 661 -21.29 5.47 4.57
C THR A 661 -22.28 5.65 3.42
N PRO A 662 -21.83 6.10 2.23
CA PRO A 662 -22.71 6.28 1.09
C PRO A 662 -23.07 4.95 0.43
N VAL A 663 -24.02 4.98 -0.50
CA VAL A 663 -24.19 3.89 -1.47
C VAL A 663 -22.99 3.89 -2.42
N ILE A 664 -22.32 2.76 -2.60
CA ILE A 664 -21.13 2.64 -3.46
C ILE A 664 -21.41 1.61 -4.56
N ASP A 665 -21.43 2.07 -5.81
CA ASP A 665 -21.59 1.22 -6.99
C ASP A 665 -20.26 1.07 -7.71
N THR A 666 -19.82 -0.17 -7.94
CA THR A 666 -18.57 -0.47 -8.67
C THR A 666 -18.86 -1.17 -9.99
N TYR A 667 -18.35 -0.61 -11.09
CA TYR A 667 -18.45 -1.17 -12.43
C TYR A 667 -17.05 -1.44 -12.98
N ILE A 668 -16.79 -2.70 -13.36
CA ILE A 668 -15.50 -3.11 -13.90
C ILE A 668 -15.63 -3.30 -15.40
N VAL A 669 -14.78 -2.61 -16.16
CA VAL A 669 -14.65 -2.77 -17.61
C VAL A 669 -13.91 -4.07 -17.90
N SER A 670 -14.46 -4.89 -18.79
CA SER A 670 -13.78 -6.09 -19.27
C SER A 670 -12.52 -5.72 -20.05
N SER A 671 -11.39 -6.29 -19.67
CA SER A 671 -10.08 -6.00 -20.27
C SER A 671 -9.21 -7.26 -20.33
N ASN A 672 -8.39 -7.35 -21.38
CA ASN A 672 -7.40 -8.41 -21.56
C ASN A 672 -5.97 -7.93 -21.24
N GLU A 673 -5.82 -6.68 -20.80
CA GLU A 673 -4.55 -6.11 -20.39
C GLU A 673 -4.01 -6.78 -19.11
N ALA A 674 -2.71 -6.68 -18.87
CA ALA A 674 -2.13 -7.15 -17.62
C ALA A 674 -2.83 -6.48 -16.42
N PRO A 675 -3.03 -7.20 -15.29
CA PRO A 675 -3.68 -6.62 -14.12
C PRO A 675 -2.94 -5.37 -13.63
N GLY A 676 -3.70 -4.31 -13.32
CA GLY A 676 -3.25 -3.13 -12.60
C GLY A 676 -3.31 -3.32 -11.08
N GLY A 677 -2.99 -2.26 -10.34
CA GLY A 677 -3.11 -2.21 -8.88
C GLY A 677 -4.48 -1.72 -8.41
N MET A 678 -4.94 -2.19 -7.25
CA MET A 678 -6.25 -1.82 -6.67
C MET A 678 -6.16 -1.45 -5.17
N GLY A 679 -4.96 -1.38 -4.60
CA GLY A 679 -4.74 -0.97 -3.21
C GLY A 679 -5.13 0.50 -2.99
N GLU A 680 -4.60 1.35 -3.86
CA GLU A 680 -4.64 2.81 -3.77
C GLU A 680 -5.73 3.53 -4.61
N PRO A 681 -6.04 3.13 -5.88
CA PRO A 681 -6.70 4.01 -6.85
C PRO A 681 -7.99 4.69 -6.39
N GLY A 682 -8.87 3.96 -5.69
CA GLY A 682 -10.17 4.49 -5.27
C GLY A 682 -10.08 5.64 -4.26
N THR A 683 -8.98 5.71 -3.50
CA THR A 683 -8.78 6.78 -2.51
C THR A 683 -8.50 8.10 -3.23
N SER A 684 -7.59 8.06 -4.22
CA SER A 684 -7.13 9.22 -4.97
C SER A 684 -8.22 9.80 -5.87
N ALA A 685 -8.99 8.94 -6.56
CA ALA A 685 -10.05 9.40 -7.47
C ALA A 685 -11.19 10.10 -6.73
N LEU A 686 -11.48 9.68 -5.50
CA LEU A 686 -12.63 10.18 -4.76
C LEU A 686 -12.49 11.65 -4.34
N MET A 687 -11.33 12.04 -3.79
CA MET A 687 -11.14 13.35 -3.17
C MET A 687 -11.54 14.53 -4.08
N PRO A 688 -11.09 14.61 -5.35
CA PRO A 688 -11.51 15.68 -6.25
C PRO A 688 -12.97 15.57 -6.67
N ALA A 689 -13.51 14.37 -6.89
CA ALA A 689 -14.92 14.22 -7.26
C ALA A 689 -15.84 14.78 -6.15
N LEU A 690 -15.48 14.58 -4.89
CA LEU A 690 -16.19 15.16 -3.75
C LEU A 690 -16.03 16.69 -3.68
N ALA A 691 -14.82 17.23 -3.86
CA ALA A 691 -14.61 18.69 -3.89
C ALA A 691 -15.36 19.37 -5.05
N ASN A 692 -15.41 18.72 -6.22
CA ASN A 692 -16.18 19.19 -7.38
C ASN A 692 -17.69 19.12 -7.10
N ALA A 693 -18.17 18.13 -6.35
CA ALA A 693 -19.57 18.08 -5.90
C ALA A 693 -19.88 19.24 -4.94
N VAL A 694 -18.98 19.55 -4.00
CA VAL A 694 -19.12 20.70 -3.10
C VAL A 694 -19.21 22.01 -3.87
N TYR A 695 -18.34 22.22 -4.87
CA TYR A 695 -18.42 23.39 -5.73
C TYR A 695 -19.75 23.46 -6.51
N ALA A 696 -20.19 22.34 -7.09
CA ALA A 696 -21.45 22.29 -7.83
C ALA A 696 -22.66 22.73 -6.97
N ALA A 697 -22.67 22.32 -5.69
CA ALA A 697 -23.70 22.71 -4.74
C ALA A 697 -23.59 24.18 -4.31
N THR A 698 -22.39 24.61 -3.94
CA THR A 698 -22.19 25.84 -3.15
C THR A 698 -21.62 27.02 -3.93
N GLY A 699 -20.99 26.77 -5.08
CA GLY A 699 -20.14 27.73 -5.78
C GLY A 699 -18.78 27.97 -5.11
N THR A 700 -18.50 27.36 -3.95
CA THR A 700 -17.24 27.53 -3.23
C THR A 700 -16.20 26.52 -3.70
N ARG A 701 -15.05 27.01 -4.16
CA ARG A 701 -13.91 26.17 -4.53
C ARG A 701 -13.10 25.80 -3.29
N VAL A 702 -12.96 24.50 -3.04
CA VAL A 702 -12.08 23.98 -1.99
C VAL A 702 -10.71 23.72 -2.58
N ARG A 703 -9.74 24.57 -2.23
CA ARG A 703 -8.34 24.40 -2.61
C ARG A 703 -7.43 23.95 -1.47
N LYS A 704 -7.93 24.03 -0.23
CA LYS A 704 -7.27 23.58 0.98
C LYS A 704 -8.08 22.50 1.66
N LEU A 705 -7.49 21.33 1.87
CA LEU A 705 -8.12 20.26 2.64
C LEU A 705 -7.82 20.42 4.15
N PRO A 706 -8.69 19.92 5.04
CA PRO A 706 -9.93 19.19 4.74
C PRO A 706 -11.14 20.07 4.39
N ILE A 707 -12.09 19.52 3.60
CA ILE A 707 -13.28 20.22 3.09
C ILE A 707 -14.13 20.83 4.22
N ALA A 708 -14.37 20.10 5.32
CA ALA A 708 -15.26 20.58 6.38
C ALA A 708 -14.72 21.87 7.02
N LYS A 709 -13.41 21.95 7.23
CA LYS A 709 -12.73 23.14 7.77
C LYS A 709 -12.74 24.29 6.78
N ALA A 710 -12.52 24.01 5.49
CA ALA A 710 -12.60 25.01 4.42
C ALA A 710 -14.00 25.63 4.30
N LEU A 711 -15.06 24.83 4.43
CA LEU A 711 -16.43 25.32 4.39
C LEU A 711 -16.81 26.13 5.64
N ALA A 712 -16.38 25.70 6.83
CA ALA A 712 -16.61 26.45 8.07
C ALA A 712 -15.97 27.84 8.01
N ALA A 713 -14.73 27.94 7.52
CA ALA A 713 -14.01 29.20 7.35
C ALA A 713 -14.64 30.14 6.30
N ALA A 714 -15.42 29.62 5.35
CA ALA A 714 -16.12 30.44 4.36
C ALA A 714 -17.46 31.02 4.88
N THR A 715 -17.98 30.47 5.98
CA THR A 715 -19.24 30.91 6.61
C THR A 715 -19.05 31.90 7.76
N THR A 716 -17.82 32.07 8.23
CA THR A 716 -17.38 33.05 9.23
C THR A 716 -16.75 34.26 8.57
#